data_AF-A0A1H7GEI2-F1
#
_entry.id   AF-A0A1H7GEI2-F1
#
_cell.length_a   1.000
_cell.length_b   1.000
_cell.length_c   1.000
_cell.angle_alpha   90.00
_cell.angle_beta   90.00
_cell.angle_gamma   90.00
#
_symmetry.space_group_name_H-M   'P 1'
#
loop_
_entity.id
_entity.type
_entity.pdbx_description
1 polymer ?
#
loop_
_entity_poly.entity_id
_entity_poly.type
_entity_poly.pdbx_seq_one_letter_code
_entity_poly.pdbx_strand_id
1 'polypeptide(L)'
;MTSLLSLSDLRTQFSTDRGRVKAVDGLDLTIREGETVGLVGESGSGKSVTALSTMGLVDDPGEIVSGSVELNSPHLADEFRENYNDPGFVDGDIVDLVSAPEEALRTIRGSEIGMIFQDPMTSLNPSLTVGEQVAESLRLHQYGGRRKDSWLNAVRELLPRISRDVDDEIVERTIEVLESVGIPEPGARVDEYPHEFSGGMRQRVLIAIALACQPRILVADEPTTALDVTIQAQILDLIDDLQEDLGMSVLMITHDLGVVAETCDRVAVMYAGEIVEEGPVEEIFHNPSHPYTYALLESLPNEEKERLTPIDGNVPDLIDMPDGCHFAPRCPWAKEECTAGEIPYKQHSGEGVDHRSKCVLDEFDKSEYGHDGIGAWSDSGPSDEPLVEVDGLQKYYQQGDGVLDRVLGSNKESVKAVDGIDFTVYEGETLGLVGESGCGKSTAGRALLHLTPPTDGRVVFSGTDLSDLDSDGLRGMRRDMQMIFQDPLSSLDPRMTVGQTIREPLDVHDLPVSDPEVRGEAEVEISGIDSGSVTVTADDEIDAIVGSSNGVATAHVSVTVADGEVDVSVDERLRLDVEVERTGDTVSAVDVTVSPGHSDRERRRRRVHQLLDAVGLEVGQYDRYPHELSGGQRQRVGIARALAVDPDFIVADEPVSALDVSVQAQIINLLEDLQERFGLTYLFIAHDLSVVRHISDRVAVMYLGEIVEVADTDELFDDPRHPYTRALLSAIPEPDPSADTGDRIILEGDVPSPINPPSGCHFRTRCPQVIPPEDIDIEQEAYREVMDLRQRIERETLDTSVAPDGASIDGEPEEPATVSADGGVTDRDAVVEQLRESHLSHTLSPDNRAVVDRALGHVVDDEWDTASEVLRERFESVCERDAPTLGTDEHPAACHLLDD
;
A
#
# COMPACT_ATOMS: atom_id res chain seq x y z
N MET A 1 -16.40 -27.19 -17.29
CA MET A 1 -17.17 -25.94 -17.31
C MET A 1 -17.15 -25.37 -18.73
N THR A 2 -18.13 -24.57 -19.09
CA THR A 2 -18.22 -23.87 -20.40
C THR A 2 -17.38 -22.60 -20.38
N SER A 3 -16.75 -22.26 -21.52
CA SER A 3 -16.06 -20.97 -21.70
C SER A 3 -17.09 -19.84 -21.66
N LEU A 4 -16.90 -18.89 -20.75
CA LEU A 4 -17.74 -17.70 -20.61
C LEU A 4 -17.11 -16.51 -21.34
N LEU A 5 -15.81 -16.28 -21.14
CA LEU A 5 -15.04 -15.24 -21.82
C LEU A 5 -13.74 -15.84 -22.38
N SER A 6 -13.39 -15.48 -23.62
CA SER A 6 -12.13 -15.90 -24.24
C SER A 6 -11.44 -14.73 -24.94
N LEU A 7 -10.16 -14.54 -24.63
CA LEU A 7 -9.25 -13.65 -25.33
C LEU A 7 -8.36 -14.52 -26.23
N SER A 8 -8.24 -14.15 -27.50
CA SER A 8 -7.46 -14.94 -28.48
C SER A 8 -6.52 -14.05 -29.30
N ASP A 9 -5.21 -14.35 -29.30
CA ASP A 9 -4.13 -13.57 -29.95
C ASP A 9 -4.30 -12.05 -29.74
N LEU A 10 -4.69 -11.64 -28.53
CA LEU A 10 -4.98 -10.25 -28.22
C LEU A 10 -3.69 -9.43 -28.24
N ARG A 11 -3.68 -8.33 -29.00
CA ARG A 11 -2.54 -7.41 -29.10
C ARG A 11 -2.99 -5.97 -28.92
N THR A 12 -2.42 -5.30 -27.92
CA THR A 12 -2.71 -3.91 -27.59
C THR A 12 -1.41 -3.10 -27.58
N GLN A 13 -1.38 -2.01 -28.34
CA GLN A 13 -0.18 -1.19 -28.53
C GLN A 13 -0.46 0.30 -28.27
N PHE A 14 0.53 1.01 -27.73
CA PHE A 14 0.47 2.46 -27.54
C PHE A 14 1.48 3.17 -28.44
N SER A 15 1.02 4.20 -29.16
CA SER A 15 1.90 5.01 -30.00
C SER A 15 2.59 6.10 -29.17
N THR A 16 3.92 6.06 -29.10
CA THR A 16 4.74 7.07 -28.42
C THR A 16 5.76 7.71 -29.36
N ASP A 17 6.34 8.85 -28.97
CA ASP A 17 7.41 9.52 -29.74
C ASP A 17 8.67 8.64 -29.92
N ARG A 18 8.89 7.69 -29.01
CA ARG A 18 10.04 6.78 -29.02
C ARG A 18 9.78 5.50 -29.83
N GLY A 19 8.53 5.13 -30.06
CA GLY A 19 8.15 3.90 -30.76
C GLY A 19 6.77 3.39 -30.35
N ARG A 20 6.42 2.18 -30.79
CA ARG A 20 5.17 1.51 -30.39
C ARG A 20 5.46 0.63 -29.18
N VAL A 21 4.84 0.95 -28.06
CA VAL A 21 4.88 0.13 -26.84
C VAL A 21 3.92 -1.04 -27.05
N LYS A 22 4.42 -2.28 -26.97
CA LYS A 22 3.60 -3.49 -27.05
C LYS A 22 3.19 -3.92 -25.65
N ALA A 23 2.05 -3.41 -25.18
CA ALA A 23 1.60 -3.65 -23.82
C ALA A 23 0.98 -5.05 -23.64
N VAL A 24 0.32 -5.57 -24.67
CA VAL A 24 -0.18 -6.95 -24.77
C VAL A 24 0.23 -7.47 -26.15
N ASP A 25 0.86 -8.65 -26.23
CA ASP A 25 1.45 -9.16 -27.48
C ASP A 25 1.16 -10.65 -27.70
N GLY A 26 -0.07 -10.99 -28.08
CA GLY A 26 -0.46 -12.37 -28.42
C GLY A 26 -0.96 -13.14 -27.21
N LEU A 27 -1.84 -12.50 -26.44
CA LEU A 27 -2.40 -13.06 -25.21
C LEU A 27 -3.60 -13.96 -25.51
N ASP A 28 -3.55 -15.18 -25.00
CA ASP A 28 -4.63 -16.17 -25.03
C ASP A 28 -5.06 -16.48 -23.59
N LEU A 29 -6.30 -16.18 -23.21
CA LEU A 29 -6.83 -16.42 -21.87
C LEU A 29 -8.30 -16.81 -21.95
N THR A 30 -8.71 -17.79 -21.16
CA THR A 30 -10.13 -18.21 -21.08
C THR A 30 -10.60 -18.19 -19.63
N ILE A 31 -11.81 -17.69 -19.39
CA ILE A 31 -12.48 -17.70 -18.10
C ILE A 31 -13.73 -18.57 -18.24
N ARG A 32 -13.86 -19.57 -17.36
CA ARG A 32 -15.00 -20.46 -17.31
C ARG A 32 -16.07 -19.90 -16.36
N GLU A 33 -17.30 -20.34 -16.57
CA GLU A 33 -18.42 -19.97 -15.70
C GLU A 33 -18.19 -20.46 -14.25
N GLY A 34 -18.24 -19.54 -13.30
CA GLY A 34 -18.01 -19.77 -11.87
C GLY A 34 -16.55 -20.00 -11.49
N GLU A 35 -15.59 -19.70 -12.37
CA GLU A 35 -14.15 -19.83 -12.13
C GLU A 35 -13.55 -18.48 -11.72
N THR A 36 -12.67 -18.50 -10.72
CA THR A 36 -11.80 -17.37 -10.36
C THR A 36 -10.41 -17.57 -10.97
N VAL A 37 -10.02 -16.68 -11.88
CA VAL A 37 -8.73 -16.72 -12.57
C VAL A 37 -7.87 -15.54 -12.13
N GLY A 38 -6.71 -15.83 -11.55
CA GLY A 38 -5.68 -14.86 -11.20
C GLY A 38 -4.79 -14.51 -12.39
N LEU A 39 -4.54 -13.22 -12.65
CA LEU A 39 -3.56 -12.73 -13.61
C LEU A 39 -2.46 -11.96 -12.86
N VAL A 40 -1.25 -12.53 -12.81
CA VAL A 40 -0.13 -12.04 -11.98
C VAL A 40 1.10 -11.73 -12.80
N GLY A 41 2.02 -10.94 -12.24
CA GLY A 41 3.31 -10.61 -12.86
C GLY A 41 3.89 -9.29 -12.37
N GLU A 42 5.13 -8.98 -12.77
CA GLU A 42 5.84 -7.74 -12.42
C GLU A 42 5.05 -6.49 -12.88
N SER A 43 5.33 -5.35 -12.26
CA SER A 43 4.73 -4.07 -12.62
C SER A 43 5.06 -3.71 -14.07
N GLY A 44 4.07 -3.23 -14.82
CA GLY A 44 4.22 -2.92 -16.23
C GLY A 44 4.24 -4.13 -17.18
N SER A 45 3.92 -5.35 -16.71
CA SER A 45 3.85 -6.54 -17.58
C SER A 45 2.66 -6.55 -18.54
N GLY A 46 1.65 -5.70 -18.34
CA GLY A 46 0.47 -5.59 -19.22
C GLY A 46 -0.87 -6.04 -18.61
N LYS A 47 -0.91 -6.37 -17.31
CA LYS A 47 -2.11 -6.89 -16.61
C LYS A 47 -3.33 -5.97 -16.72
N SER A 48 -3.24 -4.74 -16.22
CA SER A 48 -4.34 -3.75 -16.28
C SER A 48 -4.71 -3.38 -17.71
N VAL A 49 -3.74 -3.34 -18.64
CA VAL A 49 -4.03 -3.14 -20.07
C VAL A 49 -4.84 -4.31 -20.64
N THR A 50 -4.64 -5.53 -20.17
CA THR A 50 -5.44 -6.71 -20.55
C THR A 50 -6.89 -6.55 -20.09
N ALA A 51 -7.13 -6.09 -18.85
CA ALA A 51 -8.47 -5.75 -18.37
C ALA A 51 -9.13 -4.63 -19.19
N LEU A 52 -8.41 -3.52 -19.41
CA LEU A 52 -8.92 -2.40 -20.21
C LEU A 52 -9.21 -2.82 -21.66
N SER A 53 -8.39 -3.67 -22.26
CA SER A 53 -8.61 -4.20 -23.61
C SER A 53 -9.85 -5.09 -23.66
N THR A 54 -10.03 -5.95 -22.66
CA THR A 54 -11.23 -6.80 -22.50
C THR A 54 -12.50 -5.94 -22.40
N MET A 55 -12.43 -4.85 -21.64
CA MET A 55 -13.54 -3.93 -21.46
C MET A 55 -13.74 -2.97 -22.64
N GLY A 56 -12.80 -2.89 -23.59
CA GLY A 56 -12.81 -1.89 -24.66
C GLY A 56 -12.60 -0.44 -24.17
N LEU A 57 -11.88 -0.27 -23.06
CA LEU A 57 -11.59 1.02 -22.39
C LEU A 57 -10.17 1.52 -22.66
N VAL A 58 -9.49 0.99 -23.69
CA VAL A 58 -8.17 1.46 -24.10
C VAL A 58 -8.32 2.83 -24.78
N ASP A 59 -7.85 3.88 -24.10
CA ASP A 59 -7.87 5.25 -24.60
C ASP A 59 -6.68 5.57 -25.53
N ASP A 60 -6.86 6.57 -26.40
CA ASP A 60 -5.78 7.16 -27.20
C ASP A 60 -4.59 7.58 -26.31
N PRO A 61 -3.33 7.26 -26.66
CA PRO A 61 -2.85 6.77 -27.97
C PRO A 61 -2.77 5.23 -28.09
N GLY A 62 -3.51 4.48 -27.27
CA GLY A 62 -3.59 3.02 -27.29
C GLY A 62 -4.59 2.50 -28.32
N GLU A 63 -4.31 1.35 -28.93
CA GLU A 63 -5.21 0.65 -29.84
C GLU A 63 -5.05 -0.87 -29.73
N ILE A 64 -6.17 -1.60 -29.84
CA ILE A 64 -6.16 -3.06 -30.06
C ILE A 64 -5.86 -3.28 -31.54
N VAL A 65 -4.68 -3.81 -31.85
CA VAL A 65 -4.20 -3.97 -33.25
C VAL A 65 -4.63 -5.28 -33.88
N SER A 66 -4.85 -6.32 -33.07
CA SER A 66 -5.32 -7.64 -33.50
C SER A 66 -5.85 -8.47 -32.33
N GLY A 67 -6.49 -9.59 -32.66
CA GLY A 67 -7.11 -10.52 -31.71
C GLY A 67 -8.61 -10.32 -31.58
N SER A 68 -9.25 -11.17 -30.77
CA SER A 68 -10.66 -11.08 -30.43
C SER A 68 -10.88 -11.23 -28.93
N VAL A 69 -12.00 -10.69 -28.45
CA VAL A 69 -12.49 -10.87 -27.08
C VAL A 69 -13.92 -11.35 -27.20
N GLU A 70 -14.16 -12.61 -26.88
CA GLU A 70 -15.40 -13.33 -27.17
C GLU A 70 -16.15 -13.63 -25.86
N LEU A 71 -17.37 -13.09 -25.72
CA LEU A 71 -18.27 -13.35 -24.60
C LEU A 71 -19.40 -14.30 -25.04
N ASN A 72 -19.58 -15.38 -24.28
CA ASN A 72 -20.70 -16.30 -24.46
C ASN A 72 -21.94 -15.78 -23.71
N SER A 73 -22.85 -15.16 -24.44
CA SER A 73 -24.14 -14.67 -23.92
C SER A 73 -25.25 -14.95 -24.93
N PRO A 74 -25.96 -16.07 -24.79
CA PRO A 74 -27.11 -16.38 -25.65
C PRO A 74 -28.16 -15.27 -25.64
N HIS A 75 -28.41 -14.67 -24.46
CA HIS A 75 -29.37 -13.58 -24.28
C HIS A 75 -28.97 -12.32 -25.06
N LEU A 76 -27.74 -11.83 -24.89
CA LEU A 76 -27.27 -10.65 -25.63
C LEU A 76 -27.15 -10.92 -27.13
N ALA A 77 -26.72 -12.13 -27.52
CA ALA A 77 -26.64 -12.50 -28.91
C ALA A 77 -28.02 -12.46 -29.59
N ASP A 78 -29.07 -12.93 -28.91
CA ASP A 78 -30.46 -12.78 -29.36
C ASP A 78 -30.88 -11.30 -29.44
N GLU A 79 -30.63 -10.52 -28.38
CA GLU A 79 -30.97 -9.10 -28.31
C GLU A 79 -30.29 -8.29 -29.43
N PHE A 80 -28.99 -8.47 -29.65
CA PHE A 80 -28.24 -7.75 -30.69
C PHE A 80 -28.66 -8.18 -32.09
N ARG A 81 -29.07 -9.44 -32.30
CA ARG A 81 -29.64 -9.89 -33.57
C ARG A 81 -30.99 -9.24 -33.89
N GLU A 82 -31.75 -8.82 -32.87
CA GLU A 82 -33.00 -8.07 -33.06
C GLU A 82 -32.76 -6.57 -33.27
N ASN A 83 -31.78 -5.99 -32.56
CA ASN A 83 -31.55 -4.54 -32.53
C ASN A 83 -30.65 -4.03 -33.67
N TYR A 84 -29.79 -4.87 -34.24
CA TYR A 84 -28.87 -4.50 -35.32
C TYR A 84 -29.25 -5.18 -36.65
N ASN A 85 -29.27 -4.41 -37.74
CA ASN A 85 -29.65 -4.94 -39.07
C ASN A 85 -28.64 -5.95 -39.65
N ASP A 86 -27.39 -5.94 -39.20
CA ASP A 86 -26.30 -6.84 -39.61
C ASP A 86 -25.21 -6.90 -38.51
N PRO A 87 -25.42 -7.70 -37.43
CA PRO A 87 -24.51 -7.77 -36.30
C PRO A 87 -23.31 -8.68 -36.64
N GLY A 88 -22.38 -8.18 -37.45
CA GLY A 88 -21.17 -8.92 -37.85
C GLY A 88 -20.22 -9.28 -36.69
N PHE A 89 -20.51 -8.78 -35.48
CA PHE A 89 -19.81 -9.06 -34.22
C PHE A 89 -20.49 -10.15 -33.39
N VAL A 90 -21.55 -10.80 -33.89
CA VAL A 90 -22.26 -11.90 -33.20
C VAL A 90 -22.18 -13.18 -34.05
N ASP A 91 -21.68 -14.27 -33.47
CA ASP A 91 -21.65 -15.61 -34.08
C ASP A 91 -22.22 -16.67 -33.13
N GLY A 92 -23.37 -17.25 -33.49
CA GLY A 92 -24.11 -18.12 -32.57
C GLY A 92 -24.44 -17.38 -31.26
N ASP A 93 -24.04 -17.95 -30.14
CA ASP A 93 -24.21 -17.38 -28.79
C ASP A 93 -23.03 -16.48 -28.36
N ILE A 94 -22.06 -16.26 -29.25
CA ILE A 94 -20.82 -15.53 -28.98
C ILE A 94 -20.95 -14.09 -29.49
N VAL A 95 -20.52 -13.14 -28.67
CA VAL A 95 -20.39 -11.72 -29.00
C VAL A 95 -18.91 -11.35 -28.96
N ASP A 96 -18.36 -10.87 -30.09
CA ASP A 96 -17.00 -10.32 -30.16
C ASP A 96 -17.00 -8.84 -29.75
N LEU A 97 -16.42 -8.53 -28.59
CA LEU A 97 -16.36 -7.20 -28.02
C LEU A 97 -15.46 -6.25 -28.81
N VAL A 98 -14.41 -6.76 -29.47
CA VAL A 98 -13.47 -5.91 -30.24
C VAL A 98 -14.17 -5.32 -31.47
N SER A 99 -15.03 -6.13 -32.10
CA SER A 99 -15.81 -5.71 -33.28
C SER A 99 -17.13 -5.04 -32.93
N ALA A 100 -17.56 -5.08 -31.66
CA ALA A 100 -18.83 -4.53 -31.22
C ALA A 100 -18.83 -2.99 -31.27
N PRO A 101 -19.95 -2.35 -31.68
CA PRO A 101 -20.09 -0.91 -31.62
C PRO A 101 -20.17 -0.43 -30.16
N GLU A 102 -19.73 0.80 -29.91
CA GLU A 102 -19.74 1.42 -28.57
C GLU A 102 -21.12 1.39 -27.87
N GLU A 103 -22.23 1.42 -28.62
CA GLU A 103 -23.58 1.26 -28.05
C GLU A 103 -23.82 -0.14 -27.48
N ALA A 104 -23.34 -1.20 -28.15
CA ALA A 104 -23.41 -2.56 -27.65
C ALA A 104 -22.44 -2.79 -26.48
N LEU A 105 -21.22 -2.24 -26.55
CA LEU A 105 -20.26 -2.30 -25.45
C LEU A 105 -20.80 -1.65 -24.18
N ARG A 106 -21.53 -0.53 -24.30
CA ARG A 106 -22.23 0.08 -23.16
C ARG A 106 -23.31 -0.82 -22.58
N THR A 107 -24.02 -1.61 -23.38
CA THR A 107 -24.98 -2.57 -22.80
C THR A 107 -24.25 -3.65 -22.01
N ILE A 108 -23.14 -4.18 -22.54
CA ILE A 108 -22.35 -5.25 -21.91
C ILE A 108 -21.68 -4.80 -20.61
N ARG A 109 -21.06 -3.61 -20.61
CA ARG A 109 -20.44 -3.02 -19.42
C ARG A 109 -21.50 -2.78 -18.35
N GLY A 110 -21.21 -3.16 -17.11
CA GLY A 110 -22.14 -3.08 -15.98
C GLY A 110 -23.09 -4.27 -15.91
N SER A 111 -23.85 -4.57 -16.98
CA SER A 111 -24.87 -5.63 -16.92
C SER A 111 -24.32 -7.06 -17.01
N GLU A 112 -23.23 -7.25 -17.75
CA GLU A 112 -22.68 -8.56 -18.07
C GLU A 112 -21.24 -8.68 -17.61
N ILE A 113 -20.47 -7.58 -17.70
CA ILE A 113 -19.12 -7.46 -17.18
C ILE A 113 -19.02 -6.22 -16.29
N GLY A 114 -18.76 -6.43 -15.00
CA GLY A 114 -18.43 -5.39 -14.02
C GLY A 114 -16.91 -5.24 -13.87
N MET A 115 -16.44 -4.06 -13.46
CA MET A 115 -15.02 -3.83 -13.21
C MET A 115 -14.81 -3.01 -11.93
N ILE A 116 -13.90 -3.49 -11.08
CA ILE A 116 -13.32 -2.74 -9.96
C ILE A 116 -12.00 -2.17 -10.47
N PHE A 117 -11.85 -0.84 -10.40
CA PHE A 117 -10.64 -0.14 -10.83
C PHE A 117 -9.62 -0.05 -9.68
N GLN A 118 -8.33 0.04 -10.05
CA GLN A 118 -7.14 -0.03 -9.18
C GLN A 118 -7.04 1.03 -8.06
N ASP A 119 -7.78 2.15 -8.09
CA ASP A 119 -7.71 3.15 -7.02
C ASP A 119 -9.06 3.88 -6.74
N PRO A 120 -9.71 3.65 -5.57
CA PRO A 120 -10.95 4.31 -5.19
C PRO A 120 -10.88 5.84 -5.14
N MET A 121 -9.73 6.44 -4.84
CA MET A 121 -9.59 7.90 -4.79
C MET A 121 -9.66 8.55 -6.17
N THR A 122 -9.20 7.86 -7.21
CA THR A 122 -9.24 8.38 -8.58
C THR A 122 -10.52 7.99 -9.32
N SER A 123 -11.16 6.88 -8.91
CA SER A 123 -12.37 6.36 -9.54
C SER A 123 -13.67 6.99 -9.04
N LEU A 124 -13.77 7.37 -7.76
CA LEU A 124 -14.98 7.99 -7.21
C LEU A 124 -15.04 9.50 -7.49
N ASN A 125 -16.22 10.01 -7.85
CA ASN A 125 -16.44 11.44 -8.03
C ASN A 125 -16.67 12.12 -6.68
N PRO A 126 -15.78 13.00 -6.20
CA PRO A 126 -15.90 13.60 -4.86
C PRO A 126 -17.05 14.62 -4.75
N SER A 127 -17.67 15.01 -5.88
CA SER A 127 -18.76 15.98 -5.92
C SER A 127 -20.16 15.36 -5.94
N LEU A 128 -20.26 14.03 -6.01
CA LEU A 128 -21.51 13.27 -6.01
C LEU A 128 -21.60 12.44 -4.73
N THR A 129 -22.83 12.17 -4.27
CA THR A 129 -23.02 11.27 -3.13
C THR A 129 -22.71 9.82 -3.55
N VAL A 130 -22.45 8.97 -2.56
CA VAL A 130 -22.24 7.53 -2.77
C VAL A 130 -23.47 6.90 -3.41
N GLY A 131 -24.66 7.20 -2.90
CA GLY A 131 -25.91 6.70 -3.45
C GLY A 131 -26.17 7.14 -4.88
N GLU A 132 -25.87 8.39 -5.23
CA GLU A 132 -26.04 8.88 -6.60
C GLU A 132 -25.17 8.12 -7.61
N GLN A 133 -23.95 7.75 -7.22
CA GLN A 133 -23.00 7.02 -8.07
C GLN A 133 -23.43 5.56 -8.28
N VAL A 134 -23.89 4.88 -7.22
CA VAL A 134 -24.42 3.51 -7.33
C VAL A 134 -25.74 3.50 -8.14
N ALA A 135 -26.63 4.45 -7.85
CA ALA A 135 -27.90 4.61 -8.56
C ALA A 135 -27.72 4.96 -10.04
N GLU A 136 -26.63 5.61 -10.43
CA GLU A 136 -26.33 5.92 -11.84
C GLU A 136 -26.22 4.64 -12.68
N SER A 137 -25.50 3.63 -12.20
CA SER A 137 -25.39 2.31 -12.84
C SER A 137 -26.78 1.67 -13.02
N LEU A 138 -27.60 1.64 -11.96
CA LEU A 138 -28.95 1.10 -12.02
C LEU A 138 -29.84 1.85 -13.03
N ARG A 139 -29.80 3.19 -13.03
CA ARG A 139 -30.56 4.06 -13.93
C ARG A 139 -30.20 3.83 -15.39
N LEU A 140 -28.92 3.64 -15.69
CA LEU A 140 -28.43 3.50 -17.07
C LEU A 140 -28.76 2.12 -17.64
N HIS A 141 -28.64 1.05 -16.86
CA HIS A 141 -28.67 -0.32 -17.38
C HIS A 141 -29.96 -1.08 -17.06
N GLN A 142 -30.55 -0.91 -15.87
CA GLN A 142 -31.76 -1.66 -15.48
C GLN A 142 -33.06 -0.87 -15.73
N TYR A 143 -33.06 0.46 -15.50
CA TYR A 143 -34.27 1.29 -15.63
C TYR A 143 -34.28 2.20 -16.88
N GLY A 144 -33.21 2.17 -17.68
CA GLY A 144 -32.87 3.12 -18.75
C GLY A 144 -33.46 2.89 -20.15
N GLY A 145 -34.51 2.07 -20.31
CA GLY A 145 -35.08 1.70 -21.63
C GLY A 145 -35.83 2.79 -22.43
N ARG A 146 -35.71 4.09 -22.10
CA ARG A 146 -36.43 5.17 -22.82
C ARG A 146 -35.46 6.07 -23.60
N ARG A 147 -35.38 5.83 -24.92
CA ARG A 147 -34.70 6.62 -25.97
C ARG A 147 -34.32 8.06 -25.57
N LYS A 148 -33.01 8.31 -25.48
CA LYS A 148 -32.37 9.63 -25.49
C LYS A 148 -32.46 10.24 -26.90
N ASP A 149 -33.57 10.89 -27.23
CA ASP A 149 -33.64 11.68 -28.48
C ASP A 149 -34.66 12.83 -28.39
N SER A 150 -34.50 13.71 -27.40
CA SER A 150 -34.92 15.12 -27.53
C SER A 150 -34.49 15.96 -26.32
N TRP A 151 -34.09 17.21 -26.56
CA TRP A 151 -33.90 18.24 -25.53
C TRP A 151 -35.14 18.41 -24.62
N LEU A 152 -36.32 18.02 -25.09
CA LEU A 152 -37.57 17.99 -24.33
C LEU A 152 -37.66 16.89 -23.25
N ASN A 153 -36.90 15.79 -23.37
CA ASN A 153 -36.88 14.72 -22.37
C ASN A 153 -35.93 15.04 -21.21
N ALA A 154 -34.78 15.67 -21.48
CA ALA A 154 -33.87 16.18 -20.44
C ALA A 154 -34.53 17.24 -19.55
N VAL A 155 -35.40 18.08 -20.12
CA VAL A 155 -36.20 19.07 -19.35
C VAL A 155 -37.32 18.40 -18.53
N ARG A 156 -37.72 17.17 -18.89
CA ARG A 156 -38.78 16.42 -18.22
C ARG A 156 -38.26 15.65 -17.00
N GLU A 157 -37.00 15.22 -17.01
CA GLU A 157 -36.28 14.69 -15.84
C GLU A 157 -35.98 15.77 -14.80
N LEU A 158 -35.82 17.03 -15.24
CA LEU A 158 -35.71 18.20 -14.36
C LEU A 158 -37.02 18.57 -13.61
N LEU A 159 -38.13 17.88 -13.87
CA LEU A 159 -39.44 18.14 -13.25
C LEU A 159 -39.84 17.03 -12.25
N PRO A 160 -39.92 17.32 -10.94
CA PRO A 160 -39.95 16.32 -9.86
C PRO A 160 -41.35 15.68 -9.62
N ARG A 161 -42.16 15.44 -10.66
CA ARG A 161 -43.59 15.10 -10.46
C ARG A 161 -44.15 13.89 -11.21
N ILE A 162 -43.35 13.10 -11.93
CA ILE A 162 -43.87 11.92 -12.67
C ILE A 162 -43.17 10.59 -12.29
N SER A 163 -42.05 10.61 -11.55
CA SER A 163 -41.21 9.41 -11.34
C SER A 163 -40.97 9.00 -9.87
N ARG A 164 -41.86 9.35 -8.92
CA ARG A 164 -41.62 9.01 -7.50
C ARG A 164 -41.44 7.51 -7.27
N ASP A 165 -42.31 6.68 -7.85
CA ASP A 165 -42.26 5.23 -7.64
C ASP A 165 -40.98 4.57 -8.19
N VAL A 166 -40.38 5.11 -9.27
CA VAL A 166 -39.14 4.57 -9.86
C VAL A 166 -37.89 5.10 -9.14
N ASP A 167 -37.94 6.36 -8.67
CA ASP A 167 -36.86 6.91 -7.86
C ASP A 167 -36.79 6.22 -6.49
N ASP A 168 -37.95 5.85 -5.91
CA ASP A 168 -38.02 5.10 -4.64
C ASP A 168 -37.48 3.65 -4.80
N GLU A 169 -37.85 2.94 -5.88
CA GLU A 169 -37.35 1.58 -6.19
C GLU A 169 -35.82 1.56 -6.43
N ILE A 170 -35.27 2.59 -7.10
CA ILE A 170 -33.82 2.69 -7.32
C ILE A 170 -33.08 2.97 -6.01
N VAL A 171 -33.64 3.80 -5.13
CA VAL A 171 -33.05 4.09 -3.82
C VAL A 171 -33.05 2.83 -2.95
N GLU A 172 -34.16 2.10 -2.90
CA GLU A 172 -34.25 0.82 -2.17
C GLU A 172 -33.22 -0.17 -2.71
N ARG A 173 -33.13 -0.34 -4.03
CA ARG A 173 -32.12 -1.21 -4.65
C ARG A 173 -30.69 -0.73 -4.39
N THR A 174 -30.46 0.57 -4.32
CA THR A 174 -29.14 1.14 -3.98
C THR A 174 -28.75 0.80 -2.55
N ILE A 175 -29.71 0.90 -1.61
CA ILE A 175 -29.50 0.55 -0.21
C ILE A 175 -29.21 -0.96 -0.09
N GLU A 176 -29.96 -1.82 -0.78
CA GLU A 176 -29.70 -3.26 -0.81
C GLU A 176 -28.30 -3.60 -1.35
N VAL A 177 -27.86 -2.93 -2.42
CA VAL A 177 -26.51 -3.15 -2.98
C VAL A 177 -25.45 -2.69 -1.99
N LEU A 178 -25.62 -1.52 -1.36
CA LEU A 178 -24.71 -1.04 -0.31
C LEU A 178 -24.66 -1.98 0.90
N GLU A 179 -25.80 -2.55 1.29
CA GLU A 179 -25.90 -3.55 2.35
C GLU A 179 -25.13 -4.83 1.98
N SER A 180 -25.30 -5.32 0.74
CA SER A 180 -24.65 -6.54 0.26
C SER A 180 -23.12 -6.45 0.23
N VAL A 181 -22.56 -5.24 0.07
CA VAL A 181 -21.11 -5.01 0.14
C VAL A 181 -20.63 -4.68 1.55
N GLY A 182 -21.48 -4.80 2.57
CA GLY A 182 -21.15 -4.57 3.97
C GLY A 182 -20.96 -3.10 4.34
N ILE A 183 -21.58 -2.15 3.62
CA ILE A 183 -21.63 -0.76 4.11
C ILE A 183 -22.58 -0.70 5.31
N PRO A 184 -22.10 -0.28 6.50
CA PRO A 184 -22.98 -0.16 7.65
C PRO A 184 -24.04 0.92 7.40
N GLU A 185 -25.24 0.74 7.96
CA GLU A 185 -26.33 1.72 7.93
C GLU A 185 -26.55 2.36 6.54
N PRO A 186 -26.73 1.54 5.48
CA PRO A 186 -26.69 2.01 4.10
C PRO A 186 -27.74 3.08 3.81
N GLY A 187 -28.90 3.02 4.49
CA GLY A 187 -29.96 4.04 4.38
C GLY A 187 -29.55 5.43 4.87
N ALA A 188 -28.65 5.54 5.85
CA ALA A 188 -28.13 6.84 6.30
C ALA A 188 -26.95 7.32 5.44
N ARG A 189 -26.09 6.39 5.01
CA ARG A 189 -24.86 6.70 4.27
C ARG A 189 -25.05 6.94 2.77
N VAL A 190 -26.23 6.63 2.23
CA VAL A 190 -26.56 6.85 0.80
C VAL A 190 -26.39 8.32 0.38
N ASP A 191 -26.59 9.25 1.29
CA ASP A 191 -26.50 10.70 1.07
C ASP A 191 -25.10 11.30 1.39
N GLU A 192 -24.17 10.49 1.88
CA GLU A 192 -22.81 10.91 2.22
C GLU A 192 -21.90 10.94 0.98
N TYR A 193 -20.80 11.69 1.08
CA TYR A 193 -19.81 11.85 0.02
C TYR A 193 -18.59 10.94 0.21
N PRO A 194 -17.86 10.59 -0.87
CA PRO A 194 -16.68 9.72 -0.78
C PRO A 194 -15.64 10.16 0.26
N HIS A 195 -15.43 11.47 0.44
CA HIS A 195 -14.43 11.99 1.39
C HIS A 195 -14.82 11.79 2.87
N GLU A 196 -16.07 11.44 3.15
CA GLU A 196 -16.59 11.13 4.48
C GLU A 196 -16.42 9.63 4.82
N PHE A 197 -16.11 8.79 3.82
CA PHE A 197 -15.89 7.35 3.95
C PHE A 197 -14.42 7.00 4.27
N SER A 198 -14.23 5.89 4.99
CA SER A 198 -12.92 5.24 5.17
C SER A 198 -12.39 4.67 3.84
N GLY A 199 -11.10 4.31 3.78
CA GLY A 199 -10.52 3.67 2.59
C GLY A 199 -11.25 2.38 2.20
N GLY A 200 -11.49 1.49 3.18
CA GLY A 200 -12.24 0.25 2.99
C GLY A 200 -13.69 0.49 2.57
N MET A 201 -14.39 1.46 3.17
CA MET A 201 -15.75 1.81 2.75
C MET A 201 -15.78 2.33 1.30
N ARG A 202 -14.81 3.15 0.88
CA ARG A 202 -14.72 3.61 -0.53
C ARG A 202 -14.52 2.44 -1.48
N GLN A 203 -13.72 1.44 -1.08
CA GLN A 203 -13.54 0.24 -1.87
C GLN A 203 -14.85 -0.57 -1.98
N ARG A 204 -15.56 -0.77 -0.88
CA ARG A 204 -16.90 -1.39 -0.87
C ARG A 204 -17.87 -0.64 -1.80
N VAL A 205 -17.82 0.69 -1.84
CA VAL A 205 -18.61 1.48 -2.80
C VAL A 205 -18.22 1.21 -4.25
N LEU A 206 -16.94 1.08 -4.58
CA LEU A 206 -16.54 0.67 -5.94
C LEU A 206 -17.07 -0.72 -6.32
N ILE A 207 -17.01 -1.67 -5.37
CA ILE A 207 -17.57 -3.01 -5.54
C ILE A 207 -19.08 -2.92 -5.77
N ALA A 208 -19.79 -2.10 -4.98
CA ALA A 208 -21.21 -1.84 -5.16
C ALA A 208 -21.54 -1.27 -6.54
N ILE A 209 -20.74 -0.32 -7.05
CA ILE A 209 -20.91 0.23 -8.40
C ILE A 209 -20.72 -0.87 -9.46
N ALA A 210 -19.71 -1.72 -9.31
CA ALA A 210 -19.41 -2.81 -10.24
C ALA A 210 -20.49 -3.90 -10.22
N LEU A 211 -21.08 -4.16 -9.06
CA LEU A 211 -22.08 -5.22 -8.84
C LEU A 211 -23.52 -4.75 -8.87
N ALA A 212 -23.78 -3.43 -8.98
CA ALA A 212 -25.12 -2.86 -9.00
C ALA A 212 -26.04 -3.56 -10.01
N CYS A 213 -25.50 -3.98 -11.15
CA CYS A 213 -26.24 -4.67 -12.20
C CYS A 213 -26.11 -6.19 -12.20
N GLN A 214 -25.47 -6.78 -11.17
CA GLN A 214 -25.23 -8.22 -11.00
C GLN A 214 -24.58 -8.89 -12.23
N PRO A 215 -23.35 -8.48 -12.58
CA PRO A 215 -22.67 -8.98 -13.77
C PRO A 215 -22.34 -10.48 -13.65
N ARG A 216 -22.21 -11.16 -14.80
CA ARG A 216 -21.75 -12.56 -14.84
C ARG A 216 -20.23 -12.68 -14.74
N ILE A 217 -19.50 -11.62 -15.06
CA ILE A 217 -18.05 -11.52 -14.94
C ILE A 217 -17.68 -10.28 -14.14
N LEU A 218 -16.84 -10.45 -13.12
CA LEU A 218 -16.20 -9.35 -12.40
C LEU A 218 -14.71 -9.29 -12.76
N VAL A 219 -14.27 -8.16 -13.30
CA VAL A 219 -12.84 -7.87 -13.48
C VAL A 219 -12.37 -7.05 -12.29
N ALA A 220 -11.57 -7.65 -11.42
CA ALA A 220 -11.04 -6.99 -10.23
C ALA A 220 -9.58 -6.59 -10.49
N ASP A 221 -9.33 -5.33 -10.86
CA ASP A 221 -7.98 -4.82 -11.10
C ASP A 221 -7.38 -4.25 -9.82
N GLU A 222 -6.51 -5.04 -9.17
CA GLU A 222 -5.86 -4.68 -7.91
C GLU A 222 -6.84 -4.20 -6.82
N PRO A 223 -7.88 -5.00 -6.49
CA PRO A 223 -8.99 -4.56 -5.64
C PRO A 223 -8.62 -4.31 -4.18
N THR A 224 -7.41 -4.70 -3.77
CA THR A 224 -6.94 -4.55 -2.39
C THR A 224 -5.74 -3.61 -2.26
N THR A 225 -5.30 -3.00 -3.37
CA THR A 225 -4.16 -2.07 -3.34
C THR A 225 -4.44 -0.89 -2.41
N ALA A 226 -3.44 -0.51 -1.62
CA ALA A 226 -3.47 0.58 -0.63
C ALA A 226 -4.47 0.39 0.54
N LEU A 227 -4.94 -0.84 0.76
CA LEU A 227 -5.68 -1.24 1.96
C LEU A 227 -4.74 -1.92 2.96
N ASP A 228 -5.08 -1.87 4.24
CA ASP A 228 -4.38 -2.67 5.25
C ASP A 228 -4.80 -4.15 5.19
N VAL A 229 -4.02 -5.02 5.84
CA VAL A 229 -4.19 -6.48 5.75
C VAL A 229 -5.56 -6.98 6.22
N THR A 230 -6.17 -6.35 7.23
CA THR A 230 -7.49 -6.78 7.71
C THR A 230 -8.59 -6.34 6.76
N ILE A 231 -8.54 -5.11 6.24
CA ILE A 231 -9.48 -4.65 5.22
C ILE A 231 -9.29 -5.42 3.91
N GLN A 232 -8.06 -5.74 3.52
CA GLN A 232 -7.77 -6.60 2.37
C GLN A 232 -8.48 -7.95 2.51
N ALA A 233 -8.28 -8.66 3.63
CA ALA A 233 -8.95 -9.94 3.87
C ALA A 233 -10.47 -9.81 3.78
N GLN A 234 -11.06 -8.80 4.43
CA GLN A 234 -12.51 -8.56 4.35
C GLN A 234 -13.03 -8.31 2.93
N ILE A 235 -12.24 -7.64 2.07
CA ILE A 235 -12.64 -7.36 0.69
C ILE A 235 -12.53 -8.63 -0.16
N LEU A 236 -11.52 -9.47 0.07
CA LEU A 236 -11.37 -10.75 -0.62
C LEU A 236 -12.50 -11.70 -0.23
N ASP A 237 -12.76 -11.87 1.07
CA ASP A 237 -13.88 -12.67 1.58
C ASP A 237 -15.21 -12.17 1.00
N LEU A 238 -15.41 -10.84 0.93
CA LEU A 238 -16.60 -10.26 0.31
C LEU A 238 -16.73 -10.63 -1.17
N ILE A 239 -15.64 -10.59 -1.94
CA ILE A 239 -15.67 -10.94 -3.36
C ILE A 239 -16.00 -12.44 -3.52
N ASP A 240 -15.44 -13.29 -2.67
CA ASP A 240 -15.67 -14.73 -2.68
C ASP A 240 -17.12 -15.08 -2.29
N ASP A 241 -17.66 -14.47 -1.22
CA ASP A 241 -19.07 -14.60 -0.83
C ASP A 241 -20.01 -14.19 -1.97
N LEU A 242 -19.73 -13.05 -2.61
CA LEU A 242 -20.52 -12.57 -3.75
C LEU A 242 -20.35 -13.45 -4.99
N GLN A 243 -19.20 -14.09 -5.16
CA GLN A 243 -18.92 -15.03 -6.23
C GLN A 243 -19.81 -16.27 -6.09
N GLU A 244 -19.88 -16.81 -4.87
CA GLU A 244 -20.74 -17.96 -4.54
C GLU A 244 -22.24 -17.62 -4.65
N ASP A 245 -22.65 -16.48 -4.09
CA ASP A 245 -24.06 -16.06 -4.04
C ASP A 245 -24.63 -15.70 -5.41
N LEU A 246 -23.84 -15.03 -6.25
CA LEU A 246 -24.26 -14.59 -7.59
C LEU A 246 -23.90 -15.59 -8.70
N GLY A 247 -23.04 -16.57 -8.41
CA GLY A 247 -22.48 -17.49 -9.41
C GLY A 247 -21.68 -16.78 -10.49
N MET A 248 -21.04 -15.65 -10.15
CA MET A 248 -20.22 -14.88 -11.10
C MET A 248 -18.86 -15.53 -11.34
N SER A 249 -18.19 -15.17 -12.42
CA SER A 249 -16.80 -15.56 -12.68
C SER A 249 -15.89 -14.36 -12.42
N VAL A 250 -14.70 -14.56 -11.87
CA VAL A 250 -13.84 -13.46 -11.44
C VAL A 250 -12.51 -13.51 -12.20
N LEU A 251 -12.12 -12.39 -12.82
CA LEU A 251 -10.75 -12.14 -13.27
C LEU A 251 -10.07 -11.29 -12.21
N MET A 252 -9.26 -11.91 -11.36
CA MET A 252 -8.50 -11.26 -10.30
C MET A 252 -7.14 -10.83 -10.85
N ILE A 253 -6.88 -9.53 -10.94
CA ILE A 253 -5.55 -9.01 -11.28
C ILE A 253 -4.91 -8.52 -9.99
N THR A 254 -3.77 -9.10 -9.66
CA THR A 254 -3.00 -8.71 -8.48
C THR A 254 -1.50 -8.93 -8.72
N HIS A 255 -0.68 -8.25 -7.93
CA HIS A 255 0.75 -8.53 -7.83
C HIS A 255 1.09 -9.38 -6.60
N ASP A 256 0.12 -9.62 -5.71
CA ASP A 256 0.26 -10.45 -4.52
C ASP A 256 -0.06 -11.92 -4.85
N LEU A 257 0.97 -12.77 -4.80
CA LEU A 257 0.81 -14.20 -5.04
C LEU A 257 0.14 -14.94 -3.87
N GLY A 258 0.21 -14.43 -2.64
CA GLY A 258 -0.51 -14.99 -1.50
C GLY A 258 -2.02 -14.87 -1.70
N VAL A 259 -2.50 -13.71 -2.16
CA VAL A 259 -3.92 -13.51 -2.54
C VAL A 259 -4.35 -14.49 -3.63
N VAL A 260 -3.50 -14.77 -4.63
CA VAL A 260 -3.82 -15.75 -5.68
C VAL A 260 -3.79 -17.19 -5.17
N ALA A 261 -2.85 -17.53 -4.28
CA ALA A 261 -2.79 -18.85 -3.66
C ALA A 261 -4.10 -19.19 -2.94
N GLU A 262 -4.72 -18.16 -2.35
CA GLU A 262 -5.89 -18.30 -1.51
C GLU A 262 -7.23 -18.22 -2.26
N THR A 263 -7.38 -17.26 -3.18
CA THR A 263 -8.70 -16.89 -3.74
C THR A 263 -8.96 -17.46 -5.15
N CYS A 264 -7.93 -17.92 -5.85
CA CYS A 264 -8.04 -18.27 -7.27
C CYS A 264 -8.03 -19.79 -7.51
N ASP A 265 -8.87 -20.27 -8.42
CA ASP A 265 -8.83 -21.65 -8.91
C ASP A 265 -7.61 -21.88 -9.83
N ARG A 266 -7.28 -20.85 -10.62
CA ARG A 266 -6.33 -20.92 -11.72
C ARG A 266 -5.52 -19.64 -11.79
N VAL A 267 -4.24 -19.74 -12.14
CA VAL A 267 -3.36 -18.58 -12.31
C VAL A 267 -2.76 -18.55 -13.71
N ALA A 268 -2.72 -17.35 -14.29
CA ALA A 268 -1.99 -17.00 -15.49
C ALA A 268 -0.88 -16.00 -15.12
N VAL A 269 0.38 -16.39 -15.34
CA VAL A 269 1.56 -15.58 -15.05
C VAL A 269 1.97 -14.83 -16.31
N MET A 270 1.96 -13.51 -16.25
CA MET A 270 2.23 -12.59 -17.35
C MET A 270 3.60 -11.93 -17.22
N TYR A 271 4.37 -11.97 -18.31
CA TYR A 271 5.66 -11.28 -18.42
C TYR A 271 5.75 -10.52 -19.75
N ALA A 272 5.99 -9.21 -19.67
CA ALA A 272 6.23 -8.32 -20.81
C ALA A 272 5.28 -8.54 -22.00
N GLY A 273 3.97 -8.44 -21.75
CA GLY A 273 2.92 -8.53 -22.76
C GLY A 273 2.38 -9.93 -23.05
N GLU A 274 2.98 -10.99 -22.52
CA GLU A 274 2.59 -12.38 -22.80
C GLU A 274 2.30 -13.18 -21.52
N ILE A 275 1.35 -14.12 -21.59
CA ILE A 275 1.23 -15.18 -20.59
C ILE A 275 2.34 -16.19 -20.85
N VAL A 276 3.20 -16.39 -19.86
CA VAL A 276 4.35 -17.31 -19.94
C VAL A 276 4.07 -18.65 -19.28
N GLU A 277 3.12 -18.71 -18.34
CA GLU A 277 2.71 -19.93 -17.67
C GLU A 277 1.27 -19.80 -17.16
N GLU A 278 0.51 -20.89 -17.23
CA GLU A 278 -0.89 -20.93 -16.81
C GLU A 278 -1.24 -22.33 -16.32
N GLY A 279 -1.98 -22.42 -15.21
CA GLY A 279 -2.44 -23.69 -14.67
C GLY A 279 -3.21 -23.55 -13.35
N PRO A 280 -3.73 -24.65 -12.79
CA PRO A 280 -4.34 -24.64 -11.46
C PRO A 280 -3.37 -24.07 -10.43
N VAL A 281 -3.86 -23.26 -9.50
CA VAL A 281 -3.02 -22.58 -8.51
C VAL A 281 -2.16 -23.57 -7.74
N GLU A 282 -2.75 -24.65 -7.21
CA GLU A 282 -2.01 -25.71 -6.52
C GLU A 282 -0.83 -26.25 -7.35
N GLU A 283 -1.02 -26.52 -8.65
CA GLU A 283 0.03 -27.09 -9.50
C GLU A 283 1.15 -26.07 -9.79
N ILE A 284 0.80 -24.80 -10.02
CA ILE A 284 1.79 -23.75 -10.33
C ILE A 284 2.67 -23.42 -9.11
N PHE A 285 2.08 -23.35 -7.91
CA PHE A 285 2.83 -23.03 -6.69
C PHE A 285 3.76 -24.17 -6.28
N HIS A 286 3.36 -25.43 -6.48
CA HIS A 286 4.21 -26.59 -6.16
C HIS A 286 5.22 -26.93 -7.26
N ASN A 287 4.80 -26.87 -8.54
CA ASN A 287 5.56 -27.33 -9.70
C ASN A 287 5.72 -26.26 -10.79
N PRO A 288 6.26 -25.07 -10.49
CA PRO A 288 6.45 -24.03 -11.49
C PRO A 288 7.39 -24.52 -12.60
N SER A 289 6.94 -24.42 -13.85
CA SER A 289 7.61 -24.95 -15.04
C SER A 289 8.29 -23.87 -15.88
N HIS A 290 7.96 -22.60 -15.68
CA HIS A 290 8.68 -21.47 -16.28
C HIS A 290 9.66 -20.84 -15.27
N PRO A 291 10.93 -20.60 -15.65
CA PRO A 291 11.93 -19.94 -14.80
C PRO A 291 11.49 -18.63 -14.15
N TYR A 292 10.72 -17.81 -14.88
CA TYR A 292 10.16 -16.57 -14.36
C TYR A 292 9.19 -16.80 -13.19
N THR A 293 8.24 -17.73 -13.34
CA THR A 293 7.27 -18.08 -12.30
C THR A 293 7.98 -18.61 -11.06
N TYR A 294 8.96 -19.48 -11.26
CA TYR A 294 9.80 -19.96 -10.17
C TYR A 294 10.52 -18.80 -9.46
N ALA A 295 11.15 -17.90 -10.21
CA ALA A 295 11.86 -16.74 -9.68
C ALA A 295 10.94 -15.77 -8.92
N LEU A 296 9.69 -15.59 -9.38
CA LEU A 296 8.66 -14.81 -8.69
C LEU A 296 8.29 -15.43 -7.33
N LEU A 297 8.01 -16.73 -7.31
CA LEU A 297 7.70 -17.46 -6.08
C LEU A 297 8.89 -17.45 -5.10
N GLU A 298 10.12 -17.57 -5.62
CA GLU A 298 11.33 -17.48 -4.79
C GLU A 298 11.60 -16.07 -4.23
N SER A 299 11.00 -15.03 -4.81
CA SER A 299 11.09 -13.66 -4.30
C SER A 299 10.15 -13.38 -3.12
N LEU A 300 9.18 -14.26 -2.85
CA LEU A 300 8.25 -14.09 -1.72
C LEU A 300 8.98 -14.25 -0.38
N PRO A 301 8.69 -13.41 0.62
CA PRO A 301 9.17 -13.60 1.99
C PRO A 301 8.72 -14.95 2.54
N ASN A 302 9.63 -15.70 3.18
CA ASN A 302 9.31 -16.93 3.89
C ASN A 302 10.22 -17.11 5.11
N GLU A 303 9.77 -17.91 6.09
CA GLU A 303 10.49 -18.14 7.37
C GLU A 303 11.86 -18.81 7.19
N GLU A 304 12.01 -19.63 6.15
CA GLU A 304 13.21 -20.44 5.94
C GLU A 304 14.37 -19.65 5.30
N LYS A 305 14.11 -18.45 4.78
CA LYS A 305 15.09 -17.64 4.05
C LYS A 305 15.65 -16.53 4.93
N GLU A 306 16.96 -16.62 5.17
CA GLU A 306 17.75 -15.51 5.73
C GLU A 306 17.86 -14.30 4.79
N ARG A 307 17.67 -14.50 3.48
CA ARG A 307 17.74 -13.42 2.48
C ARG A 307 16.83 -13.70 1.29
N LEU A 308 16.11 -12.68 0.82
CA LEU A 308 15.22 -12.82 -0.33
C LEU A 308 16.01 -12.98 -1.63
N THR A 309 15.47 -13.77 -2.57
CA THR A 309 16.08 -13.98 -3.89
C THR A 309 15.30 -13.24 -4.98
N PRO A 310 15.58 -11.95 -5.20
CA PRO A 310 14.87 -11.18 -6.22
C PRO A 310 15.23 -11.61 -7.64
N ILE A 311 14.42 -11.20 -8.60
CA ILE A 311 14.71 -11.35 -10.02
C ILE A 311 15.68 -10.25 -10.47
N ASP A 312 16.87 -10.63 -10.92
CA ASP A 312 17.90 -9.69 -11.36
C ASP A 312 17.51 -8.89 -12.61
N GLY A 313 17.98 -7.65 -12.68
CA GLY A 313 17.77 -6.76 -13.81
C GLY A 313 16.40 -6.06 -13.81
N ASN A 314 16.04 -5.45 -14.93
CA ASN A 314 14.75 -4.78 -15.12
C ASN A 314 13.94 -5.47 -16.22
N VAL A 315 12.61 -5.39 -16.15
CA VAL A 315 11.73 -5.76 -17.27
C VAL A 315 12.20 -5.04 -18.55
N PRO A 316 12.28 -5.74 -19.70
CA PRO A 316 12.74 -5.15 -20.96
C PRO A 316 11.85 -3.98 -21.41
N ASP A 317 12.42 -3.08 -22.22
CA ASP A 317 11.64 -2.00 -22.84
C ASP A 317 10.61 -2.60 -23.80
N LEU A 318 9.33 -2.33 -23.54
CA LEU A 318 8.19 -2.82 -24.33
C LEU A 318 8.16 -2.26 -25.77
N ILE A 319 9.03 -1.30 -26.10
CA ILE A 319 9.25 -0.82 -27.47
C ILE A 319 10.19 -1.76 -28.23
N ASP A 320 11.31 -2.14 -27.59
CA ASP A 320 12.40 -2.93 -28.18
C ASP A 320 12.45 -4.33 -27.55
N MET A 321 11.38 -5.09 -27.79
CA MET A 321 11.23 -6.45 -27.25
C MET A 321 12.21 -7.45 -27.87
N PRO A 322 12.84 -8.33 -27.07
CA PRO A 322 13.76 -9.34 -27.58
C PRO A 322 13.04 -10.41 -28.41
N ASP A 323 13.73 -10.97 -29.40
CA ASP A 323 13.21 -12.11 -30.17
C ASP A 323 13.16 -13.38 -29.30
N GLY A 324 12.06 -14.13 -29.38
CA GLY A 324 11.85 -15.38 -28.67
C GLY A 324 11.31 -15.20 -27.26
N CYS A 325 11.87 -15.90 -26.27
CA CYS A 325 11.43 -15.79 -24.88
C CYS A 325 11.79 -14.40 -24.34
N HIS A 326 10.78 -13.61 -23.98
CA HIS A 326 10.97 -12.26 -23.45
C HIS A 326 11.81 -12.23 -22.16
N PHE A 327 11.77 -13.30 -21.37
CA PHE A 327 12.52 -13.44 -20.12
C PHE A 327 13.97 -13.93 -20.32
N ALA A 328 14.36 -14.38 -21.52
CA ALA A 328 15.70 -14.92 -21.77
C ALA A 328 16.87 -14.04 -21.30
N PRO A 329 16.83 -12.69 -21.39
CA PRO A 329 17.92 -11.84 -20.91
C PRO A 329 18.14 -11.87 -19.39
N ARG A 330 17.11 -12.23 -18.61
CA ARG A 330 17.15 -12.32 -17.14
C ARG A 330 17.12 -13.77 -16.65
N CYS A 331 16.93 -14.75 -17.54
CA CYS A 331 16.82 -16.14 -17.19
C CYS A 331 18.20 -16.76 -16.92
N PRO A 332 18.48 -17.25 -15.69
CA PRO A 332 19.74 -17.93 -15.36
C PRO A 332 20.00 -19.18 -16.21
N TRP A 333 18.91 -19.84 -16.66
CA TRP A 333 18.94 -21.07 -17.44
C TRP A 333 18.76 -20.84 -18.95
N ALA A 334 18.94 -19.61 -19.44
CA ALA A 334 18.75 -19.29 -20.85
C ALA A 334 19.66 -20.14 -21.75
N LYS A 335 19.07 -20.71 -22.82
CA LYS A 335 19.77 -21.46 -23.87
C LYS A 335 19.74 -20.69 -25.18
N GLU A 336 20.57 -21.11 -26.15
CA GLU A 336 20.56 -20.52 -27.49
C GLU A 336 19.17 -20.61 -28.15
N GLU A 337 18.39 -21.67 -27.87
CA GLU A 337 17.02 -21.79 -28.41
C GLU A 337 16.04 -20.77 -27.83
N CYS A 338 16.30 -20.21 -26.64
CA CYS A 338 15.41 -19.23 -26.00
C CYS A 338 15.30 -17.92 -26.79
N THR A 339 16.30 -17.60 -27.61
CA THR A 339 16.31 -16.38 -28.44
C THR A 339 15.97 -16.66 -29.91
N ALA A 340 15.57 -17.89 -30.22
CA ALA A 340 15.37 -18.37 -31.58
C ALA A 340 13.89 -18.41 -31.97
N GLY A 341 13.28 -17.24 -32.15
CA GLY A 341 11.88 -17.12 -32.61
C GLY A 341 10.84 -17.56 -31.57
N GLU A 342 9.58 -17.62 -31.98
CA GLU A 342 8.42 -17.81 -31.08
C GLU A 342 8.49 -19.12 -30.28
N ILE A 343 8.24 -19.03 -28.96
CA ILE A 343 8.25 -20.18 -28.05
C ILE A 343 6.81 -20.71 -27.90
N PRO A 344 6.51 -21.93 -28.38
CA PRO A 344 5.17 -22.48 -28.27
C PRO A 344 4.87 -22.91 -26.83
N TYR A 345 3.57 -22.93 -26.49
CA TYR A 345 3.13 -23.55 -25.24
C TYR A 345 3.44 -25.04 -25.21
N LYS A 346 3.93 -25.47 -24.06
CA LYS A 346 4.17 -26.86 -23.71
C LYS A 346 3.26 -27.23 -22.56
N GLN A 347 2.61 -28.39 -22.66
CA GLN A 347 1.80 -28.93 -21.57
C GLN A 347 2.73 -29.61 -20.54
N HIS A 348 2.54 -29.26 -19.28
CA HIS A 348 3.19 -29.84 -18.11
C HIS A 348 2.12 -30.65 -17.35
N SER A 349 2.54 -31.62 -16.53
CA SER A 349 1.69 -32.56 -15.75
C SER A 349 0.98 -33.71 -16.53
N GLY A 350 0.35 -34.65 -15.79
CA GLY A 350 -0.21 -35.92 -16.28
C GLY A 350 -1.54 -35.79 -17.06
N GLU A 351 -2.09 -36.90 -17.57
CA GLU A 351 -3.39 -36.89 -18.30
C GLU A 351 -4.50 -36.24 -17.44
N GLY A 352 -4.90 -35.00 -17.77
CA GLY A 352 -6.07 -34.32 -17.21
C GLY A 352 -5.82 -33.01 -16.46
N VAL A 353 -4.58 -32.59 -16.25
CA VAL A 353 -4.26 -31.31 -15.59
C VAL A 353 -3.89 -30.25 -16.65
N ASP A 354 -4.54 -29.10 -16.54
CA ASP A 354 -4.47 -28.00 -17.52
C ASP A 354 -3.35 -27.02 -17.20
N HIS A 355 -2.10 -27.50 -17.18
CA HIS A 355 -0.89 -26.71 -16.92
C HIS A 355 -0.03 -26.57 -18.17
N ARG A 356 0.29 -25.33 -18.58
CA ARG A 356 1.10 -25.04 -19.75
C ARG A 356 2.09 -23.90 -19.51
N SER A 357 3.25 -23.93 -20.19
CA SER A 357 4.23 -22.83 -20.16
C SER A 357 4.90 -22.56 -21.52
N LYS A 358 5.35 -21.33 -21.75
CA LYS A 358 6.19 -20.91 -22.90
C LYS A 358 7.67 -21.07 -22.57
N CYS A 359 8.10 -22.29 -22.24
CA CYS A 359 9.49 -22.59 -21.92
C CYS A 359 10.06 -23.70 -22.82
N VAL A 360 11.31 -23.52 -23.26
CA VAL A 360 12.05 -24.57 -24.00
C VAL A 360 12.56 -25.69 -23.08
N LEU A 361 12.60 -25.45 -21.77
CA LEU A 361 13.11 -26.40 -20.79
C LEU A 361 12.02 -27.43 -20.43
N ASP A 362 12.45 -28.68 -20.22
CA ASP A 362 11.61 -29.71 -19.59
C ASP A 362 11.60 -29.54 -18.07
N GLU A 363 12.81 -29.36 -17.52
CA GLU A 363 13.10 -29.14 -16.11
C GLU A 363 14.34 -28.24 -16.05
N PHE A 364 14.52 -27.53 -14.94
CA PHE A 364 15.72 -26.74 -14.65
C PHE A 364 16.16 -27.00 -13.21
N ASP A 365 17.48 -26.89 -12.97
CA ASP A 365 18.04 -27.10 -11.64
C ASP A 365 17.79 -25.86 -10.77
N LYS A 366 16.76 -25.95 -9.94
CA LYS A 366 16.36 -24.91 -8.99
C LYS A 366 17.50 -24.48 -8.06
N SER A 367 18.45 -25.36 -7.76
CA SER A 367 19.59 -25.04 -6.90
C SER A 367 20.59 -24.05 -7.53
N GLU A 368 20.51 -23.81 -8.85
CA GLU A 368 21.33 -22.80 -9.52
C GLU A 368 20.81 -21.36 -9.30
N TYR A 369 19.59 -21.19 -8.78
CA TYR A 369 19.01 -19.88 -8.48
C TYR A 369 19.42 -19.39 -7.09
N GLY A 370 19.70 -18.08 -6.94
CA GLY A 370 19.98 -17.47 -5.63
C GLY A 370 21.33 -17.81 -5.00
N HIS A 371 22.26 -18.44 -5.72
CA HIS A 371 23.60 -18.78 -5.20
C HIS A 371 24.62 -17.63 -5.30
N ASP A 372 24.35 -16.58 -6.07
CA ASP A 372 25.20 -15.41 -6.20
C ASP A 372 24.84 -14.39 -5.11
N GLY A 373 25.45 -14.50 -3.92
CA GLY A 373 25.27 -13.46 -2.89
C GLY A 373 25.53 -13.85 -1.44
N ILE A 374 25.64 -15.14 -1.12
CA ILE A 374 25.87 -15.59 0.27
C ILE A 374 27.34 -15.36 0.65
N GLY A 375 27.68 -14.10 0.93
CA GLY A 375 28.75 -13.80 1.87
C GLY A 375 28.30 -14.31 3.23
N ALA A 376 29.15 -15.07 3.92
CA ALA A 376 28.96 -15.31 5.34
C ALA A 376 29.25 -13.99 6.06
N TRP A 377 28.21 -13.20 6.27
CA TRP A 377 28.30 -11.94 7.01
C TRP A 377 28.21 -12.24 8.51
N SER A 378 28.91 -11.44 9.31
CA SER A 378 28.92 -11.64 10.76
C SER A 378 27.66 -11.04 11.35
N ASP A 379 26.85 -11.89 11.95
CA ASP A 379 25.79 -11.52 12.88
C ASP A 379 26.38 -10.71 14.04
N SER A 380 26.41 -9.39 13.88
CA SER A 380 26.53 -8.45 14.97
C SER A 380 25.13 -7.90 15.19
N GLY A 381 24.30 -8.69 15.89
CA GLY A 381 22.99 -8.26 16.35
C GLY A 381 23.04 -6.92 17.12
N PRO A 382 21.87 -6.31 17.35
CA PRO A 382 21.75 -4.97 17.88
C PRO A 382 22.49 -4.79 19.21
N SER A 383 22.98 -3.57 19.45
CA SER A 383 23.58 -3.17 20.72
C SER A 383 22.52 -3.11 21.83
N ASP A 384 22.92 -3.25 23.09
CA ASP A 384 22.04 -2.93 24.24
C ASP A 384 21.95 -1.41 24.49
N GLU A 385 22.64 -0.58 23.69
CA GLU A 385 22.68 0.88 23.85
C GLU A 385 21.47 1.53 23.15
N PRO A 386 20.61 2.27 23.89
CA PRO A 386 19.44 2.92 23.30
C PRO A 386 19.88 4.11 22.44
N LEU A 387 19.46 4.13 21.18
CA LEU A 387 19.68 5.25 20.26
C LEU A 387 18.53 6.24 20.30
N VAL A 388 17.29 5.73 20.32
CA VAL A 388 16.06 6.54 20.40
C VAL A 388 15.21 6.04 21.57
N GLU A 389 14.86 6.95 22.49
CA GLU A 389 13.90 6.69 23.56
C GLU A 389 12.69 7.62 23.39
N VAL A 390 11.49 7.05 23.40
CA VAL A 390 10.22 7.76 23.27
C VAL A 390 9.42 7.55 24.53
N ASP A 391 9.09 8.63 25.25
CA ASP A 391 8.29 8.60 26.47
C ASP A 391 7.00 9.42 26.27
N GLY A 392 5.84 8.77 26.32
CA GLY A 392 4.51 9.37 26.31
C GLY A 392 4.26 10.28 25.10
N LEU A 393 4.76 9.93 23.92
CA LEU A 393 4.66 10.76 22.73
C LEU A 393 3.20 10.95 22.31
N GLN A 394 2.76 12.21 22.21
CA GLN A 394 1.40 12.58 21.83
C GLN A 394 1.41 13.48 20.61
N LYS A 395 0.48 13.25 19.68
CA LYS A 395 0.22 14.15 18.57
C LYS A 395 -1.26 14.28 18.27
N TYR A 396 -1.80 15.46 18.59
CA TYR A 396 -3.19 15.80 18.33
C TYR A 396 -3.31 16.91 17.29
N TYR A 397 -4.24 16.74 16.34
CA TYR A 397 -4.58 17.76 15.34
C TYR A 397 -5.90 18.43 15.71
N GLN A 398 -5.96 19.76 15.63
CA GLN A 398 -7.20 20.51 15.85
C GLN A 398 -7.92 20.71 14.52
N GLN A 399 -9.21 20.37 14.43
CA GLN A 399 -10.04 20.82 13.30
C GLN A 399 -10.39 22.31 13.47
N GLY A 400 -10.32 23.07 12.37
CA GLY A 400 -10.81 24.46 12.31
C GLY A 400 -9.78 25.54 12.68
N ASP A 401 -8.80 25.79 11.81
CA ASP A 401 -7.97 27.01 11.85
C ASP A 401 -8.65 28.22 11.17
N GLY A 402 -9.98 28.26 11.17
CA GLY A 402 -10.76 29.40 10.73
C GLY A 402 -10.83 30.48 11.82
N VAL A 403 -10.51 31.73 11.46
CA VAL A 403 -10.63 32.90 12.37
C VAL A 403 -12.06 33.10 12.89
N LEU A 404 -13.07 32.56 12.18
CA LEU A 404 -14.49 32.59 12.54
C LEU A 404 -14.86 31.65 13.70
N ASP A 405 -14.26 30.47 13.81
CA ASP A 405 -14.60 29.48 14.86
C ASP A 405 -14.11 29.88 16.25
N ARG A 406 -13.02 30.64 16.34
CA ARG A 406 -12.54 31.23 17.61
C ARG A 406 -13.56 32.14 18.29
N VAL A 407 -14.53 32.66 17.54
CA VAL A 407 -15.55 33.59 18.05
C VAL A 407 -16.81 32.87 18.52
N LEU A 408 -17.07 31.64 18.03
CA LEU A 408 -18.35 30.95 18.25
C LEU A 408 -18.32 29.87 19.34
N GLY A 409 -17.16 29.52 19.91
CA GLY A 409 -17.10 28.67 21.10
C GLY A 409 -17.58 27.23 20.88
N SER A 410 -17.52 26.73 19.64
CA SER A 410 -17.72 25.32 19.34
C SER A 410 -16.65 24.50 20.05
N ASN A 411 -17.04 23.40 20.72
CA ASN A 411 -16.11 22.44 21.28
C ASN A 411 -15.20 21.95 20.15
N LYS A 412 -13.89 22.17 20.30
CA LYS A 412 -12.90 21.76 19.30
C LYS A 412 -12.69 20.26 19.43
N GLU A 413 -13.21 19.52 18.46
CA GLU A 413 -12.84 18.13 18.26
C GLU A 413 -11.37 18.07 17.82
N SER A 414 -10.57 17.33 18.58
CA SER A 414 -9.16 17.09 18.29
C SER A 414 -8.97 15.65 17.86
N VAL A 415 -8.40 15.45 16.68
CA VAL A 415 -8.00 14.12 16.20
C VAL A 415 -6.78 13.68 16.99
N LYS A 416 -6.89 12.59 17.75
CA LYS A 416 -5.78 11.99 18.48
C LYS A 416 -5.04 11.00 17.60
N ALA A 417 -4.05 11.47 16.85
CA ALA A 417 -3.31 10.61 15.92
C ALA A 417 -2.25 9.74 16.61
N VAL A 418 -1.68 10.21 17.71
CA VAL A 418 -0.80 9.45 18.61
C VAL A 418 -1.16 9.86 20.04
N ASP A 419 -1.41 8.90 20.92
CA ASP A 419 -2.00 9.11 22.26
C ASP A 419 -1.13 8.49 23.38
N GLY A 420 0.13 8.91 23.46
CA GLY A 420 1.01 8.56 24.58
C GLY A 420 1.74 7.24 24.38
N ILE A 421 2.45 7.11 23.25
CA ILE A 421 3.23 5.90 22.96
C ILE A 421 4.61 5.92 23.62
N ASP A 422 5.05 4.76 24.08
CA ASP A 422 6.34 4.51 24.72
C ASP A 422 7.07 3.38 23.98
N PHE A 423 8.32 3.62 23.55
CA PHE A 423 9.18 2.58 22.99
C PHE A 423 10.65 3.02 22.96
N THR A 424 11.54 2.07 22.74
CA THR A 424 12.99 2.29 22.61
C THR A 424 13.49 1.57 21.35
N VAL A 425 14.35 2.25 20.60
CA VAL A 425 15.10 1.69 19.47
C VAL A 425 16.58 1.69 19.84
N TYR A 426 17.21 0.53 19.73
CA TYR A 426 18.61 0.29 20.06
C TYR A 426 19.52 0.49 18.84
N GLU A 427 20.79 0.82 19.09
CA GLU A 427 21.76 1.04 18.01
C GLU A 427 21.95 -0.24 17.17
N GLY A 428 21.75 -0.10 15.85
CA GLY A 428 21.81 -1.19 14.89
C GLY A 428 20.54 -2.03 14.78
N GLU A 429 19.49 -1.74 15.55
CA GLU A 429 18.20 -2.43 15.51
C GLU A 429 17.32 -1.93 14.36
N THR A 430 16.52 -2.81 13.77
CA THR A 430 15.32 -2.48 13.01
C THR A 430 14.09 -2.75 13.87
N LEU A 431 13.45 -1.69 14.39
CA LEU A 431 12.15 -1.79 15.04
C LEU A 431 11.03 -1.63 13.99
N GLY A 432 10.24 -2.68 13.79
CA GLY A 432 9.03 -2.66 12.97
C GLY A 432 7.88 -1.96 13.70
N LEU A 433 7.15 -1.06 13.03
CA LEU A 433 5.92 -0.43 13.54
C LEU A 433 4.76 -0.75 12.59
N VAL A 434 3.81 -1.56 13.08
CA VAL A 434 2.71 -2.13 12.28
C VAL A 434 1.33 -1.78 12.84
N GLY A 435 0.31 -1.93 12.01
CA GLY A 435 -1.09 -1.68 12.39
C GLY A 435 -1.95 -1.33 11.18
N GLU A 436 -3.27 -1.30 11.34
CA GLU A 436 -4.24 -0.90 10.31
C GLU A 436 -3.99 0.51 9.78
N SER A 437 -4.54 0.80 8.60
CA SER A 437 -4.39 2.11 7.98
C SER A 437 -5.03 3.19 8.85
N GLY A 438 -4.38 4.35 8.95
CA GLY A 438 -4.87 5.46 9.77
C GLY A 438 -4.67 5.32 11.30
N CYS A 439 -4.03 4.25 11.79
CA CYS A 439 -3.80 4.06 13.23
C CYS A 439 -2.77 5.03 13.85
N GLY A 440 -2.01 5.77 13.03
CA GLY A 440 -1.09 6.82 13.50
C GLY A 440 0.40 6.63 13.17
N LYS A 441 0.82 5.52 12.54
CA LYS A 441 2.24 5.15 12.30
C LYS A 441 3.09 6.26 11.65
N SER A 442 2.69 6.76 10.48
CA SER A 442 3.40 7.83 9.78
C SER A 442 3.37 9.15 10.57
N THR A 443 2.34 9.38 11.40
CA THR A 443 2.30 10.53 12.31
C THR A 443 3.32 10.38 13.43
N ALA A 444 3.43 9.19 14.02
CA ALA A 444 4.44 8.87 15.04
C ALA A 444 5.86 9.05 14.48
N GLY A 445 6.16 8.50 13.29
CA GLY A 445 7.45 8.68 12.63
C GLY A 445 7.81 10.16 12.36
N ARG A 446 6.85 10.95 11.86
CA ARG A 446 7.04 12.40 11.64
C ARG A 446 7.17 13.20 12.94
N ALA A 447 6.48 12.78 14.00
CA ALA A 447 6.54 13.41 15.32
C ALA A 447 7.90 13.16 15.99
N LEU A 448 8.38 11.91 15.91
CA LEU A 448 9.69 11.50 16.39
C LEU A 448 10.83 12.32 15.75
N LEU A 449 10.76 12.58 14.44
CA LEU A 449 11.74 13.41 13.74
C LEU A 449 11.54 14.93 13.91
N HIS A 450 10.56 15.37 14.71
CA HIS A 450 10.14 16.77 14.83
C HIS A 450 9.88 17.45 13.46
N LEU A 451 9.46 16.68 12.45
CA LEU A 451 8.94 17.22 11.18
C LEU A 451 7.54 17.79 11.40
N THR A 452 6.78 17.13 12.26
CA THR A 452 5.55 17.65 12.86
C THR A 452 5.76 17.72 14.37
N PRO A 453 5.80 18.92 15.00
CA PRO A 453 6.06 19.01 16.43
C PRO A 453 5.06 18.18 17.25
N PRO A 454 5.53 17.37 18.22
CA PRO A 454 4.66 16.69 19.17
C PRO A 454 3.75 17.66 19.92
N THR A 455 2.58 17.18 20.35
CA THR A 455 1.68 17.92 21.23
C THR A 455 2.15 17.84 22.68
N ASP A 456 2.61 16.65 23.10
CA ASP A 456 3.21 16.37 24.41
C ASP A 456 4.15 15.16 24.27
N GLY A 457 4.86 14.84 25.35
CA GLY A 457 5.80 13.73 25.40
C GLY A 457 7.25 14.14 25.11
N ARG A 458 8.13 13.15 25.16
CA ARG A 458 9.58 13.34 25.12
C ARG A 458 10.21 12.38 24.10
N VAL A 459 11.14 12.90 23.32
CA VAL A 459 11.94 12.12 22.36
C VAL A 459 13.41 12.39 22.66
N VAL A 460 14.15 11.34 22.98
CA VAL A 460 15.60 11.39 23.22
C VAL A 460 16.29 10.70 22.06
N PHE A 461 17.26 11.37 21.45
CA PHE A 461 18.13 10.80 20.43
C PHE A 461 19.59 10.93 20.86
N SER A 462 20.31 9.81 20.93
CA SER A 462 21.72 9.73 21.37
C SER A 462 21.94 10.48 22.70
N GLY A 463 21.03 10.28 23.66
CA GLY A 463 21.03 10.94 24.97
C GLY A 463 20.62 12.43 24.99
N THR A 464 20.28 13.01 23.83
CA THR A 464 19.82 14.41 23.71
C THR A 464 18.31 14.49 23.57
N ASP A 465 17.66 15.23 24.47
CA ASP A 465 16.22 15.50 24.40
C ASP A 465 15.90 16.51 23.28
N LEU A 466 15.13 16.09 22.29
CA LEU A 466 14.76 16.91 21.14
C LEU A 466 13.74 18.00 21.48
N SER A 467 12.93 17.81 22.53
CA SER A 467 11.91 18.78 22.95
C SER A 467 12.50 20.07 23.51
N ASP A 468 13.74 20.02 24.00
CA ASP A 468 14.46 21.17 24.56
C ASP A 468 15.26 21.95 23.50
N LEU A 469 15.35 21.45 22.26
CA LEU A 469 16.15 22.07 21.20
C LEU A 469 15.39 23.20 20.49
N ASP A 470 16.14 24.24 20.13
CA ASP A 470 15.65 25.28 19.24
C ASP A 470 15.70 24.81 17.76
N SER A 471 15.26 25.67 16.84
CA SER A 471 15.21 25.32 15.41
C SER A 471 16.57 25.00 14.80
N ASP A 472 17.66 25.55 15.34
CA ASP A 472 19.01 25.30 14.82
C ASP A 472 19.59 24.01 15.42
N GLY A 473 19.32 23.71 16.70
CA GLY A 473 19.61 22.42 17.32
C GLY A 473 18.89 21.27 16.60
N LEU A 474 17.58 21.42 16.31
CA LEU A 474 16.82 20.44 15.54
C LEU A 474 17.34 20.26 14.11
N ARG A 475 17.83 21.32 13.46
CA ARG A 475 18.50 21.21 12.15
C ARG A 475 19.80 20.42 12.21
N GLY A 476 20.53 20.50 13.32
CA GLY A 476 21.70 19.67 13.59
C GLY A 476 21.31 18.20 13.67
N MET A 477 20.34 17.87 14.53
CA MET A 477 19.87 16.49 14.75
C MET A 477 19.27 15.86 13.49
N ARG A 478 18.62 16.65 12.63
CA ARG A 478 18.14 16.17 11.33
C ARG A 478 19.25 15.76 10.36
N ARG A 479 20.54 15.99 10.65
CA ARG A 479 21.62 15.36 9.86
C ARG A 479 21.73 13.88 10.20
N ASP A 480 21.58 13.58 11.49
CA ASP A 480 21.80 12.26 12.06
C ASP A 480 20.51 11.41 12.03
N MET A 481 19.34 12.07 11.85
CA MET A 481 18.03 11.43 11.72
C MET A 481 17.37 11.77 10.37
N GLN A 482 17.05 10.77 9.56
CA GLN A 482 16.48 10.94 8.21
C GLN A 482 15.19 10.14 8.02
N MET A 483 14.46 10.43 6.94
CA MET A 483 13.19 9.75 6.60
C MET A 483 13.18 9.31 5.15
N ILE A 484 12.75 8.07 4.91
CA ILE A 484 12.30 7.58 3.62
C ILE A 484 10.77 7.67 3.62
N PHE A 485 10.19 8.36 2.64
CA PHE A 485 8.75 8.61 2.57
C PHE A 485 8.01 7.54 1.74
N GLN A 486 6.76 7.27 2.11
CA GLN A 486 5.84 6.28 1.52
C GLN A 486 5.67 6.38 0.00
N ASP A 487 5.58 7.59 -0.56
CA ASP A 487 5.48 7.77 -2.01
C ASP A 487 6.69 8.56 -2.56
N PRO A 488 7.54 7.92 -3.38
CA PRO A 488 8.63 8.58 -4.08
C PRO A 488 8.16 9.73 -4.97
N LEU A 489 6.97 9.66 -5.57
CA LEU A 489 6.53 10.68 -6.52
C LEU A 489 6.13 11.97 -5.82
N SER A 490 5.42 11.88 -4.69
CA SER A 490 5.08 13.04 -3.86
C SER A 490 6.28 13.62 -3.10
N SER A 491 7.32 12.81 -2.83
CA SER A 491 8.50 13.25 -2.09
C SER A 491 9.66 13.76 -2.97
N LEU A 492 9.70 13.41 -4.26
CA LEU A 492 10.69 13.90 -5.24
C LEU A 492 10.14 15.09 -6.05
N ASP A 493 10.87 16.21 -6.15
CA ASP A 493 10.47 17.29 -7.06
C ASP A 493 10.62 16.82 -8.52
N PRO A 494 9.53 16.78 -9.32
CA PRO A 494 9.57 16.27 -10.69
C PRO A 494 10.44 17.11 -11.63
N ARG A 495 10.86 18.31 -11.20
CA ARG A 495 11.72 19.24 -11.96
C ARG A 495 13.19 19.08 -11.62
N MET A 496 13.53 18.28 -10.61
CA MET A 496 14.91 18.01 -10.23
C MET A 496 15.40 16.72 -10.88
N THR A 497 16.67 16.70 -11.31
CA THR A 497 17.28 15.44 -11.75
C THR A 497 17.62 14.58 -10.54
N VAL A 498 17.79 13.27 -10.74
CA VAL A 498 18.23 12.33 -9.70
C VAL A 498 19.42 12.86 -8.93
N GLY A 499 20.45 13.32 -9.64
CA GLY A 499 21.66 13.86 -9.03
C GLY A 499 21.45 15.16 -8.26
N GLN A 500 20.43 15.96 -8.60
CA GLN A 500 20.05 17.14 -7.83
C GLN A 500 19.28 16.75 -6.56
N THR A 501 18.40 15.77 -6.65
CA THR A 501 17.60 15.31 -5.51
C THR A 501 18.47 14.67 -4.42
N ILE A 502 19.41 13.80 -4.80
CA ILE A 502 20.34 13.19 -3.84
C ILE A 502 21.30 14.25 -3.26
N ARG A 503 21.62 15.31 -4.02
CA ARG A 503 22.49 16.39 -3.54
C ARG A 503 21.79 17.36 -2.59
N GLU A 504 20.47 17.49 -2.66
CA GLU A 504 19.72 18.49 -1.90
C GLU A 504 20.03 18.46 -0.39
N PRO A 505 20.06 17.30 0.31
CA PRO A 505 20.44 17.28 1.73
C PRO A 505 21.87 17.78 1.98
N LEU A 506 22.81 17.48 1.08
CA LEU A 506 24.20 17.99 1.14
C LEU A 506 24.26 19.51 0.99
N ASP A 507 23.36 20.08 0.20
CA ASP A 507 23.23 21.51 -0.01
C ASP A 507 22.57 22.19 1.20
N VAL A 508 21.61 21.53 1.87
CA VAL A 508 20.90 22.05 3.06
C VAL A 508 21.77 22.00 4.33
N HIS A 509 22.60 20.97 4.48
CA HIS A 509 23.39 20.74 5.68
C HIS A 509 24.86 21.19 5.57
N ASP A 510 25.22 21.98 4.55
CA ASP A 510 26.51 22.68 4.41
C ASP A 510 27.74 21.85 4.86
N LEU A 511 28.04 20.76 4.13
CA LEU A 511 29.37 20.12 4.20
C LEU A 511 30.47 21.19 3.99
N PRO A 512 31.60 21.10 4.72
CA PRO A 512 32.41 22.24 5.17
C PRO A 512 32.74 23.23 4.06
N VAL A 513 32.29 24.46 4.27
CA VAL A 513 32.63 25.65 3.48
C VAL A 513 33.91 26.24 4.10
N SER A 514 34.87 26.63 3.27
CA SER A 514 36.03 27.44 3.71
C SER A 514 35.56 28.67 4.48
N ASP A 515 36.14 28.96 5.64
CA ASP A 515 35.82 30.17 6.40
C ASP A 515 36.53 31.38 5.74
N PRO A 516 35.78 32.36 5.17
CA PRO A 516 36.39 33.49 4.47
C PRO A 516 37.20 34.43 5.38
N GLU A 517 37.15 34.25 6.71
CA GLU A 517 37.99 34.98 7.67
C GLU A 517 39.34 34.29 7.94
N VAL A 518 39.51 33.03 7.51
CA VAL A 518 40.74 32.25 7.67
C VAL A 518 41.69 32.51 6.50
N ARG A 519 42.99 32.70 6.81
CA ARG A 519 44.03 32.90 5.79
C ARG A 519 44.85 31.64 5.56
N GLY A 520 45.15 31.37 4.29
CA GLY A 520 46.07 30.32 3.88
C GLY A 520 47.52 30.78 4.03
N GLU A 521 48.34 29.99 4.72
CA GLU A 521 49.78 30.18 4.81
C GLU A 521 50.52 28.90 4.41
N ALA A 522 51.73 29.06 3.87
CA ALA A 522 52.61 27.95 3.55
C ALA A 522 53.89 28.03 4.38
N GLU A 523 54.20 26.95 5.11
CA GLU A 523 55.52 26.74 5.68
C GLU A 523 56.37 25.94 4.68
N VAL A 524 57.53 26.49 4.31
CA VAL A 524 58.32 25.95 3.18
C VAL A 524 59.70 25.50 3.64
N GLU A 525 60.05 24.25 3.34
CA GLU A 525 61.41 23.72 3.43
C GLU A 525 62.05 23.70 2.04
N ILE A 526 63.14 24.46 1.85
CA ILE A 526 63.80 24.61 0.55
C ILE A 526 65.20 24.00 0.60
N SER A 527 65.53 23.16 -0.38
CA SER A 527 66.87 22.61 -0.56
C SER A 527 67.34 22.65 -2.01
N GLY A 528 68.63 22.93 -2.25
CA GLY A 528 69.23 22.86 -3.58
C GLY A 528 68.97 24.05 -4.52
N ILE A 529 68.20 25.06 -4.10
CA ILE A 529 68.00 26.35 -4.79
C ILE A 529 68.03 27.52 -3.78
N ASP A 530 68.34 28.72 -4.25
CA ASP A 530 68.29 29.93 -3.41
C ASP A 530 66.84 30.22 -2.97
N SER A 531 66.64 30.47 -1.69
CA SER A 531 65.30 30.70 -1.12
C SER A 531 64.60 31.93 -1.69
N GLY A 532 65.33 32.92 -2.20
CA GLY A 532 64.78 34.09 -2.88
C GLY A 532 64.32 33.82 -4.31
N SER A 533 64.51 32.59 -4.81
CA SER A 533 64.08 32.13 -6.14
C SER A 533 62.89 31.17 -6.06
N VAL A 534 62.29 31.00 -4.87
CA VAL A 534 61.12 30.14 -4.66
C VAL A 534 59.99 30.99 -4.09
N THR A 535 58.86 31.02 -4.78
CA THR A 535 57.62 31.61 -4.27
C THR A 535 56.66 30.47 -3.95
N VAL A 536 56.08 30.47 -2.75
CA VAL A 536 54.99 29.55 -2.41
C VAL A 536 53.81 30.36 -1.93
N THR A 537 52.66 30.14 -2.56
CA THR A 537 51.38 30.76 -2.18
C THR A 537 50.38 29.68 -1.82
N ALA A 538 49.73 29.82 -0.66
CA ALA A 538 48.62 29.00 -0.25
C ALA A 538 47.31 29.77 -0.49
N ASP A 539 46.31 29.10 -1.06
CA ASP A 539 44.95 29.64 -1.18
C ASP A 539 44.30 29.74 0.21
N ASP A 540 43.39 30.69 0.40
CA ASP A 540 42.70 30.87 1.69
C ASP A 540 41.77 29.66 1.99
N GLU A 541 41.33 28.95 0.95
CA GLU A 541 40.43 27.80 1.00
C GLU A 541 41.10 26.47 1.45
N ILE A 542 42.38 26.47 1.82
CA ILE A 542 43.05 25.24 2.30
C ILE A 542 42.59 24.80 3.71
N ASP A 543 41.96 25.70 4.46
CA ASP A 543 41.42 25.48 5.81
C ASP A 543 40.41 24.32 5.86
N ALA A 544 39.65 24.14 4.78
CA ALA A 544 38.72 23.03 4.58
C ALA A 544 39.39 21.64 4.53
N ILE A 545 40.72 21.58 4.41
CA ILE A 545 41.50 20.33 4.32
C ILE A 545 42.45 20.14 5.51
N VAL A 546 43.17 21.20 5.91
CA VAL A 546 44.20 21.11 6.96
C VAL A 546 43.73 21.60 8.33
N GLY A 547 42.50 22.12 8.42
CA GLY A 547 42.00 22.82 9.61
C GLY A 547 42.71 24.16 9.83
N SER A 548 42.25 24.93 10.82
CA SER A 548 42.84 26.23 11.14
C SER A 548 43.17 26.37 12.63
N SER A 549 44.13 27.24 12.93
CA SER A 549 44.51 27.60 14.29
C SER A 549 44.73 29.11 14.37
N ASN A 550 43.96 29.80 15.23
CA ASN A 550 43.96 31.26 15.36
C ASN A 550 43.68 32.02 14.04
N GLY A 551 42.80 31.48 13.18
CA GLY A 551 42.43 32.12 11.91
C GLY A 551 43.44 31.93 10.77
N VAL A 552 44.36 30.97 10.91
CA VAL A 552 45.36 30.64 9.88
C VAL A 552 45.36 29.13 9.64
N ALA A 553 45.32 28.73 8.37
CA ALA A 553 45.50 27.36 7.91
C ALA A 553 46.89 27.21 7.28
N THR A 554 47.67 26.21 7.70
CA THR A 554 49.09 26.10 7.33
C THR A 554 49.36 24.84 6.51
N ALA A 555 49.80 25.01 5.27
CA ALA A 555 50.29 23.93 4.41
C ALA A 555 51.81 23.79 4.55
N HIS A 556 52.30 22.57 4.82
CA HIS A 556 53.74 22.27 4.84
C HIS A 556 54.20 21.81 3.46
N VAL A 557 55.08 22.57 2.81
CA VAL A 557 55.56 22.32 1.45
C VAL A 557 57.07 22.11 1.48
N SER A 558 57.55 21.06 0.82
CA SER A 558 58.99 20.86 0.60
C SER A 558 59.34 21.04 -0.87
N VAL A 559 60.39 21.80 -1.16
CA VAL A 559 60.90 22.09 -2.50
C VAL A 559 62.37 21.71 -2.57
N THR A 560 62.71 20.73 -3.41
CA THR A 560 64.08 20.23 -3.58
C THR A 560 64.50 20.35 -5.04
N VAL A 561 65.64 21.02 -5.29
CA VAL A 561 66.23 21.12 -6.63
C VAL A 561 67.57 20.41 -6.66
N ALA A 562 67.67 19.30 -7.39
CA ALA A 562 68.90 18.51 -7.52
C ALA A 562 69.12 18.16 -8.99
N ASP A 563 70.37 18.30 -9.47
CA ASP A 563 70.77 17.95 -10.85
C ASP A 563 69.89 18.55 -11.97
N GLY A 564 69.23 19.69 -11.71
CA GLY A 564 68.33 20.36 -12.66
C GLY A 564 66.90 19.83 -12.68
N GLU A 565 66.54 18.91 -11.78
CA GLU A 565 65.18 18.44 -11.51
C GLU A 565 64.60 19.18 -10.29
N VAL A 566 63.29 19.43 -10.32
CA VAL A 566 62.54 20.09 -9.23
C VAL A 566 61.54 19.09 -8.69
N ASP A 567 61.65 18.77 -7.41
CA ASP A 567 60.74 17.91 -6.67
C ASP A 567 60.01 18.77 -5.63
N VAL A 568 58.67 18.75 -5.67
CA VAL A 568 57.82 19.49 -4.74
C VAL A 568 56.83 18.53 -4.11
N SER A 569 56.73 18.54 -2.79
CA SER A 569 55.76 17.73 -2.06
C SER A 569 55.02 18.56 -1.00
N VAL A 570 53.79 18.15 -0.72
CA VAL A 570 52.88 18.71 0.29
C VAL A 570 52.09 17.54 0.90
N ASP A 571 51.29 17.80 1.93
CA ASP A 571 50.30 16.84 2.47
C ASP A 571 49.47 16.22 1.33
N GLU A 572 49.29 14.90 1.36
CA GLU A 572 48.67 14.10 0.27
C GLU A 572 47.23 14.55 -0.10
N ARG A 573 46.60 15.40 0.72
CA ARG A 573 45.24 15.90 0.51
C ARG A 573 45.17 17.23 -0.27
N LEU A 574 46.30 17.89 -0.52
CA LEU A 574 46.38 19.20 -1.18
C LEU A 574 46.86 19.09 -2.64
N ARG A 575 46.41 20.01 -3.50
CA ARG A 575 46.85 20.08 -4.90
C ARG A 575 48.02 21.05 -5.05
N LEU A 576 49.01 20.64 -5.85
CA LEU A 576 50.16 21.47 -6.24
C LEU A 576 50.09 21.84 -7.72
N ASP A 577 50.19 23.13 -8.00
CA ASP A 577 50.52 23.64 -9.33
C ASP A 577 51.91 24.29 -9.25
N VAL A 578 52.87 23.75 -10.02
CA VAL A 578 54.29 24.14 -9.96
C VAL A 578 54.72 24.69 -11.31
N GLU A 579 55.13 25.95 -11.35
CA GLU A 579 55.75 26.59 -12.50
C GLU A 579 57.26 26.72 -12.26
N VAL A 580 58.07 26.33 -13.25
CA VAL A 580 59.54 26.34 -13.14
C VAL A 580 60.14 27.17 -14.26
N GLU A 581 60.79 28.27 -13.90
CA GLU A 581 61.57 29.07 -14.84
C GLU A 581 63.02 28.57 -14.93
N ARG A 582 63.55 28.48 -16.15
CA ARG A 582 64.91 27.99 -16.41
C ARG A 582 65.72 28.97 -17.25
N THR A 583 66.99 29.16 -16.89
CA THR A 583 67.98 29.89 -17.70
C THR A 583 69.08 28.91 -18.12
N GLY A 584 68.95 28.33 -19.32
CA GLY A 584 69.80 27.22 -19.74
C GLY A 584 69.44 25.93 -19.00
N ASP A 585 70.42 25.23 -18.45
CA ASP A 585 70.21 24.00 -17.67
C ASP A 585 69.98 24.26 -16.17
N THR A 586 70.01 25.54 -15.75
CA THR A 586 69.83 25.94 -14.35
C THR A 586 68.41 26.45 -14.10
N VAL A 587 67.76 25.94 -13.04
CA VAL A 587 66.48 26.45 -12.54
C VAL A 587 66.70 27.85 -11.95
N SER A 588 65.99 28.85 -12.46
CA SER A 588 66.12 30.26 -12.06
C SER A 588 64.99 30.77 -11.16
N ALA A 589 63.81 30.15 -11.23
CA ALA A 589 62.72 30.37 -10.27
C ALA A 589 61.79 29.15 -10.20
N VAL A 590 61.15 28.96 -9.05
CA VAL A 590 60.09 27.96 -8.83
C VAL A 590 58.92 28.65 -8.13
N ASP A 591 57.78 28.71 -8.79
CA ASP A 591 56.54 29.24 -8.24
C ASP A 591 55.59 28.07 -7.95
N VAL A 592 55.21 27.90 -6.68
CA VAL A 592 54.35 26.83 -6.21
C VAL A 592 53.06 27.44 -5.68
N THR A 593 51.93 27.02 -6.24
CA THR A 593 50.60 27.34 -5.71
C THR A 593 49.99 26.10 -5.06
N VAL A 594 49.61 26.22 -3.79
CA VAL A 594 48.90 25.19 -3.02
C VAL A 594 47.42 25.57 -2.95
N SER A 595 46.56 24.67 -3.41
CA SER A 595 45.10 24.87 -3.44
C SER A 595 44.37 23.67 -2.82
N PRO A 596 43.12 23.85 -2.34
CA PRO A 596 42.31 22.71 -1.94
C PRO A 596 42.10 21.77 -3.13
N GLY A 597 42.36 20.48 -2.95
CA GLY A 597 41.97 19.47 -3.95
C GLY A 597 40.44 19.42 -4.10
N HIS A 598 39.96 19.16 -5.33
CA HIS A 598 38.56 19.05 -5.79
C HIS A 598 37.52 19.97 -5.11
N SER A 599 36.96 20.93 -5.87
CA SER A 599 35.93 21.87 -5.40
C SER A 599 34.76 21.20 -4.66
N ASP A 600 34.06 21.91 -3.77
CA ASP A 600 32.88 21.37 -3.05
C ASP A 600 31.84 20.76 -3.98
N ARG A 601 31.69 21.35 -5.16
CA ARG A 601 30.85 20.81 -6.24
C ARG A 601 31.31 19.43 -6.71
N GLU A 602 32.61 19.21 -6.84
CA GLU A 602 33.19 17.91 -7.20
C GLU A 602 33.12 16.92 -6.04
N ARG A 603 33.26 17.35 -4.78
CA ARG A 603 33.07 16.51 -3.59
C ARG A 603 31.63 16.04 -3.47
N ARG A 604 30.65 16.96 -3.55
CA ARG A 604 29.22 16.64 -3.55
C ARG A 604 28.87 15.72 -4.72
N ARG A 605 29.38 15.98 -5.92
CA ARG A 605 29.16 15.10 -7.08
C ARG A 605 29.73 13.71 -6.86
N ARG A 606 30.94 13.59 -6.29
CA ARG A 606 31.54 12.29 -5.96
C ARG A 606 30.70 11.55 -4.92
N ARG A 607 30.23 12.22 -3.88
CA ARG A 607 29.33 11.64 -2.87
C ARG A 607 28.04 11.14 -3.51
N VAL A 608 27.40 11.92 -4.38
CA VAL A 608 26.20 11.48 -5.12
C VAL A 608 26.50 10.24 -5.96
N HIS A 609 27.65 10.17 -6.65
CA HIS A 609 28.01 8.96 -7.40
C HIS A 609 28.22 7.74 -6.50
N GLN A 610 28.81 7.92 -5.30
CA GLN A 610 28.95 6.85 -4.32
C GLN A 610 27.59 6.37 -3.80
N LEU A 611 26.64 7.30 -3.59
CA LEU A 611 25.28 6.98 -3.16
C LEU A 611 24.51 6.24 -4.26
N LEU A 612 24.62 6.67 -5.51
CA LEU A 612 24.05 5.95 -6.66
C LEU A 612 24.55 4.51 -6.71
N ASP A 613 25.87 4.32 -6.59
CA ASP A 613 26.49 3.00 -6.55
C ASP A 613 26.00 2.16 -5.35
N ALA A 614 25.92 2.76 -4.16
CA ALA A 614 25.45 2.10 -2.95
C ALA A 614 24.00 1.61 -3.06
N VAL A 615 23.13 2.35 -3.76
CA VAL A 615 21.74 1.92 -3.99
C VAL A 615 21.54 1.14 -5.29
N GLY A 616 22.60 0.76 -5.99
CA GLY A 616 22.53 -0.04 -7.22
C GLY A 616 21.99 0.71 -8.44
N LEU A 617 22.14 2.04 -8.50
CA LEU A 617 21.78 2.88 -9.64
C LEU A 617 23.01 3.18 -10.52
N GLU A 618 22.81 3.21 -11.83
CA GLU A 618 23.87 3.52 -12.78
C GLU A 618 24.23 5.02 -12.76
N VAL A 619 25.51 5.33 -12.94
CA VAL A 619 25.99 6.73 -13.02
C VAL A 619 25.31 7.51 -14.16
N GLY A 620 24.89 6.83 -15.24
CA GLY A 620 24.14 7.42 -16.34
C GLY A 620 22.75 7.93 -15.96
N GLN A 621 22.21 7.53 -14.80
CA GLN A 621 20.91 7.99 -14.29
C GLN A 621 21.01 9.33 -13.55
N TYR A 622 22.22 9.87 -13.30
CA TYR A 622 22.44 11.12 -12.58
C TYR A 622 21.65 12.31 -13.16
N ASP A 623 21.57 12.40 -14.49
CA ASP A 623 20.91 13.51 -15.20
C ASP A 623 19.44 13.19 -15.58
N ARG A 624 18.91 12.01 -15.22
CA ARG A 624 17.51 11.64 -15.49
C ARG A 624 16.55 12.32 -14.53
N TYR A 625 15.29 12.42 -14.95
CA TYR A 625 14.18 12.93 -14.13
C TYR A 625 13.35 11.79 -13.51
N PRO A 626 12.61 12.02 -12.40
CA PRO A 626 11.82 10.98 -11.73
C PRO A 626 10.82 10.23 -12.62
N HIS A 627 10.23 10.90 -13.61
CA HIS A 627 9.28 10.29 -14.55
C HIS A 627 9.96 9.36 -15.58
N GLU A 628 11.28 9.37 -15.68
CA GLU A 628 12.09 8.52 -16.56
C GLU A 628 12.64 7.28 -15.84
N LEU A 629 12.21 7.04 -14.60
CA LEU A 629 12.63 5.93 -13.74
C LEU A 629 11.48 4.97 -13.48
N SER A 630 11.78 3.69 -13.21
CA SER A 630 10.81 2.73 -12.67
C SER A 630 10.44 3.05 -11.21
N GLY A 631 9.38 2.43 -10.69
CA GLY A 631 8.97 2.56 -9.28
C GLY A 631 10.11 2.25 -8.31
N GLY A 632 10.73 1.07 -8.44
CA GLY A 632 11.89 0.68 -7.62
C GLY A 632 13.11 1.61 -7.78
N GLN A 633 13.37 2.12 -8.98
CA GLN A 633 14.45 3.10 -9.18
C GLN A 633 14.15 4.42 -8.46
N ARG A 634 12.89 4.90 -8.47
CA ARG A 634 12.49 6.08 -7.69
C ARG A 634 12.67 5.85 -6.19
N GLN A 635 12.32 4.66 -5.69
CA GLN A 635 12.53 4.29 -4.29
C GLN A 635 14.01 4.33 -3.91
N ARG A 636 14.89 3.73 -4.72
CA ARG A 636 16.35 3.79 -4.55
C ARG A 636 16.89 5.22 -4.49
N VAL A 637 16.35 6.14 -5.30
CA VAL A 637 16.70 7.57 -5.22
C VAL A 637 16.27 8.18 -3.90
N GLY A 638 15.08 7.84 -3.38
CA GLY A 638 14.61 8.24 -2.05
C GLY A 638 15.55 7.76 -0.93
N ILE A 639 15.96 6.49 -0.97
CA ILE A 639 16.93 5.90 -0.04
C ILE A 639 18.29 6.61 -0.14
N ALA A 640 18.82 6.80 -1.35
CA ALA A 640 20.08 7.51 -1.56
C ALA A 640 20.05 8.96 -1.05
N ARG A 641 18.90 9.63 -1.14
CA ARG A 641 18.70 10.97 -0.59
C ARG A 641 18.74 10.96 0.93
N ALA A 642 18.08 10.02 1.59
CA ALA A 642 18.13 9.88 3.05
C ALA A 642 19.56 9.61 3.54
N LEU A 643 20.31 8.77 2.85
CA LEU A 643 21.71 8.45 3.17
C LEU A 643 22.72 9.58 2.87
N ALA A 644 22.28 10.67 2.24
CA ALA A 644 23.20 11.65 1.71
C ALA A 644 24.09 12.28 2.80
N VAL A 645 23.55 12.45 4.00
CA VAL A 645 24.18 13.09 5.15
C VAL A 645 24.79 12.12 6.18
N ASP A 646 24.91 10.84 5.83
CA ASP A 646 25.43 9.77 6.71
C ASP A 646 24.68 9.71 8.07
N PRO A 647 23.35 9.48 8.06
CA PRO A 647 22.55 9.45 9.30
C PRO A 647 22.84 8.20 10.13
N ASP A 648 22.58 8.27 11.44
CA ASP A 648 22.62 7.12 12.36
C ASP A 648 21.25 6.44 12.47
N PHE A 649 20.16 7.20 12.27
CA PHE A 649 18.79 6.72 12.40
C PHE A 649 17.91 7.10 11.19
N ILE A 650 17.15 6.14 10.67
CA ILE A 650 16.24 6.34 9.53
C ILE A 650 14.84 5.84 9.88
N VAL A 651 13.84 6.71 9.73
CA VAL A 651 12.43 6.29 9.68
C VAL A 651 12.09 5.89 8.24
N ALA A 652 11.81 4.62 8.01
CA ALA A 652 11.38 4.11 6.72
C ALA A 652 9.84 3.96 6.71
N ASP A 653 9.15 4.96 6.16
CA ASP A 653 7.69 5.01 6.12
C ASP A 653 7.17 4.30 4.86
N GLU A 654 6.75 3.05 5.00
CA GLU A 654 6.29 2.16 3.93
C GLU A 654 7.21 2.13 2.69
N PRO A 655 8.51 1.79 2.85
CA PRO A 655 9.48 1.92 1.77
C PRO A 655 9.29 0.92 0.62
N VAL A 656 8.37 -0.03 0.74
CA VAL A 656 8.12 -1.10 -0.23
C VAL A 656 6.66 -1.14 -0.72
N SER A 657 5.81 -0.22 -0.27
CA SER A 657 4.40 -0.24 -0.67
C SER A 657 4.25 0.11 -2.16
N ALA A 658 3.21 -0.46 -2.80
CA ALA A 658 2.93 -0.30 -4.23
C ALA A 658 4.07 -0.71 -5.19
N LEU A 659 4.99 -1.56 -4.74
CA LEU A 659 6.02 -2.21 -5.56
C LEU A 659 5.63 -3.68 -5.76
N ASP A 660 6.03 -4.27 -6.88
CA ASP A 660 5.89 -5.70 -7.13
C ASP A 660 6.88 -6.52 -6.30
N VAL A 661 6.51 -7.77 -5.98
CA VAL A 661 7.22 -8.68 -5.06
C VAL A 661 8.73 -8.74 -5.33
N SER A 662 9.14 -8.86 -6.60
CA SER A 662 10.57 -8.90 -6.93
C SER A 662 11.30 -7.61 -6.59
N VAL A 663 10.69 -6.43 -6.80
CA VAL A 663 11.31 -5.14 -6.47
C VAL A 663 11.28 -4.91 -4.97
N GLN A 664 10.22 -5.31 -4.28
CA GLN A 664 10.16 -5.29 -2.81
C GLN A 664 11.33 -6.06 -2.21
N ALA A 665 11.56 -7.30 -2.67
CA ALA A 665 12.70 -8.11 -2.24
C ALA A 665 14.05 -7.41 -2.48
N GLN A 666 14.22 -6.74 -3.62
CA GLN A 666 15.45 -5.99 -3.89
C GLN A 666 15.64 -4.78 -2.95
N ILE A 667 14.55 -4.11 -2.55
CA ILE A 667 14.62 -2.95 -1.64
C ILE A 667 14.89 -3.42 -0.21
N ILE A 668 14.28 -4.52 0.23
CA ILE A 668 14.51 -5.13 1.54
C ILE A 668 15.99 -5.53 1.68
N ASN A 669 16.50 -6.33 0.74
CA ASN A 669 17.92 -6.71 0.70
C ASN A 669 18.85 -5.49 0.66
N LEU A 670 18.45 -4.41 -0.05
CA LEU A 670 19.22 -3.17 -0.07
C LEU A 670 19.26 -2.50 1.30
N LEU A 671 18.14 -2.44 2.03
CA LEU A 671 18.09 -1.84 3.36
C LEU A 671 18.94 -2.63 4.36
N GLU A 672 18.91 -3.97 4.30
CA GLU A 672 19.79 -4.84 5.08
C GLU A 672 21.28 -4.61 4.76
N ASP A 673 21.65 -4.61 3.48
CA ASP A 673 23.02 -4.34 3.05
C ASP A 673 23.49 -2.94 3.52
N LEU A 674 22.60 -1.96 3.55
CA LEU A 674 22.89 -0.61 4.05
C LEU A 674 23.02 -0.58 5.58
N GLN A 675 22.18 -1.32 6.30
CA GLN A 675 22.28 -1.51 7.75
C GLN A 675 23.65 -2.01 8.13
N GLU A 676 24.08 -3.13 7.53
CA GLU A 676 25.36 -3.77 7.81
C GLU A 676 26.54 -2.87 7.41
N ARG A 677 26.45 -2.23 6.25
CA ARG A 677 27.56 -1.45 5.68
C ARG A 677 27.78 -0.12 6.41
N PHE A 678 26.72 0.52 6.89
CA PHE A 678 26.76 1.85 7.48
C PHE A 678 26.44 1.87 8.98
N GLY A 679 26.04 0.75 9.58
CA GLY A 679 25.63 0.67 10.99
C GLY A 679 24.33 1.42 11.26
N LEU A 680 23.38 1.38 10.31
CA LEU A 680 22.14 2.16 10.40
C LEU A 680 21.18 1.54 11.40
N THR A 681 20.37 2.39 12.02
CA THR A 681 19.24 1.99 12.86
C THR A 681 17.95 2.39 12.19
N TYR A 682 16.95 1.50 12.17
CA TYR A 682 15.70 1.72 11.45
C TYR A 682 14.49 1.72 12.38
N LEU A 683 13.57 2.67 12.15
CA LEU A 683 12.16 2.49 12.46
C LEU A 683 11.44 2.16 11.15
N PHE A 684 11.07 0.90 10.97
CA PHE A 684 10.47 0.40 9.74
C PHE A 684 8.94 0.36 9.88
N ILE A 685 8.25 1.28 9.22
CA ILE A 685 6.79 1.35 9.22
C ILE A 685 6.27 0.60 8.00
N ALA A 686 5.40 -0.38 8.22
CA ALA A 686 4.73 -1.10 7.14
C ALA A 686 3.32 -1.55 7.56
N HIS A 687 2.49 -1.87 6.57
CA HIS A 687 1.21 -2.56 6.77
C HIS A 687 1.31 -4.05 6.45
N ASP A 688 2.34 -4.48 5.71
CA ASP A 688 2.62 -5.88 5.40
C ASP A 688 3.51 -6.49 6.48
N LEU A 689 2.92 -7.39 7.27
CA LEU A 689 3.58 -8.12 8.33
C LEU A 689 4.58 -9.16 7.81
N SER A 690 4.39 -9.72 6.62
CA SER A 690 5.36 -10.66 6.00
C SER A 690 6.68 -9.98 5.69
N VAL A 691 6.65 -8.72 5.25
CA VAL A 691 7.85 -7.90 5.07
C VAL A 691 8.49 -7.57 6.41
N VAL A 692 7.69 -7.18 7.40
CA VAL A 692 8.18 -6.79 8.74
C VAL A 692 8.88 -7.96 9.41
N ARG A 693 8.33 -9.17 9.27
CA ARG A 693 8.93 -10.40 9.79
C ARG A 693 10.35 -10.64 9.27
N HIS A 694 10.61 -10.26 8.03
CA HIS A 694 11.91 -10.50 7.39
C HIS A 694 12.97 -9.49 7.83
N ILE A 695 12.61 -8.20 7.94
CA ILE A 695 13.59 -7.12 8.12
C ILE A 695 13.73 -6.63 9.58
N SER A 696 12.76 -6.91 10.45
CA SER A 696 12.72 -6.32 11.80
C SER A 696 13.26 -7.29 12.85
N ASP A 697 14.03 -6.78 13.80
CA ASP A 697 14.45 -7.53 15.00
C ASP A 697 13.30 -7.65 16.01
N ARG A 698 12.58 -6.54 16.17
CA ARG A 698 11.43 -6.39 17.06
C ARG A 698 10.27 -5.71 16.35
N VAL A 699 9.06 -5.96 16.82
CA VAL A 699 7.84 -5.40 16.24
C VAL A 699 6.99 -4.75 17.33
N ALA A 700 6.57 -3.50 17.08
CA ALA A 700 5.58 -2.78 17.85
C ALA A 700 4.26 -2.69 17.06
N VAL A 701 3.18 -3.17 17.65
CA VAL A 701 1.83 -3.17 17.06
C VAL A 701 1.06 -1.98 17.58
N MET A 702 0.55 -1.16 16.66
CA MET A 702 -0.17 0.08 16.96
C MET A 702 -1.65 -0.02 16.59
N TYR A 703 -2.52 0.44 17.49
CA TYR A 703 -3.97 0.57 17.25
C TYR A 703 -4.48 1.91 17.78
N LEU A 704 -5.16 2.67 16.92
CA LEU A 704 -5.83 3.95 17.24
C LEU A 704 -4.99 4.90 18.15
N GLY A 705 -3.75 5.19 17.74
CA GLY A 705 -2.88 6.12 18.45
C GLY A 705 -2.00 5.51 19.55
N GLU A 706 -2.20 4.24 19.93
CA GLU A 706 -1.52 3.57 21.04
C GLU A 706 -0.72 2.35 20.58
N ILE A 707 0.38 2.03 21.27
CA ILE A 707 1.09 0.75 21.09
C ILE A 707 0.41 -0.28 22.00
N VAL A 708 -0.08 -1.36 21.41
CA VAL A 708 -0.84 -2.40 22.12
C VAL A 708 -0.01 -3.64 22.42
N GLU A 709 1.09 -3.85 21.70
CA GLU A 709 1.97 -5.00 21.89
C GLU A 709 3.36 -4.71 21.32
N VAL A 710 4.41 -5.19 21.99
CA VAL A 710 5.79 -5.14 21.50
C VAL A 710 6.46 -6.48 21.81
N ALA A 711 7.22 -7.05 20.87
CA ALA A 711 8.00 -8.26 21.12
C ALA A 711 9.16 -8.39 20.13
N ASP A 712 10.05 -9.36 20.38
CA ASP A 712 10.92 -9.91 19.34
C ASP A 712 10.08 -10.44 18.19
N THR A 713 10.55 -10.27 16.96
CA THR A 713 9.78 -10.61 15.75
C THR A 713 9.30 -12.06 15.78
N ASP A 714 10.18 -13.04 16.01
CA ASP A 714 9.76 -14.44 16.05
C ASP A 714 8.75 -14.72 17.17
N GLU A 715 8.91 -14.12 18.35
CA GLU A 715 7.99 -14.30 19.48
C GLU A 715 6.60 -13.71 19.18
N LEU A 716 6.53 -12.54 18.52
CA LEU A 716 5.25 -11.93 18.14
C LEU A 716 4.46 -12.81 17.16
N PHE A 717 5.14 -13.41 16.18
CA PHE A 717 4.50 -14.24 15.16
C PHE A 717 4.12 -15.62 15.70
N ASP A 718 4.93 -16.20 16.58
CA ASP A 718 4.68 -17.53 17.16
C ASP A 718 3.63 -17.50 18.30
N ASP A 719 3.65 -16.48 19.16
CA ASP A 719 2.76 -16.35 20.32
C ASP A 719 2.22 -14.92 20.50
N PRO A 720 1.39 -14.42 19.54
CA PRO A 720 0.75 -13.12 19.69
C PRO A 720 -0.18 -13.10 20.91
N ARG A 721 0.03 -12.15 21.82
CA ARG A 721 -0.72 -12.02 23.08
C ARG A 721 -1.94 -11.13 22.93
N HIS A 722 -1.86 -10.02 22.21
CA HIS A 722 -2.99 -9.09 22.08
C HIS A 722 -4.00 -9.60 21.01
N PRO A 723 -5.33 -9.60 21.28
CA PRO A 723 -6.33 -10.10 20.33
C PRO A 723 -6.34 -9.40 18.97
N TYR A 724 -5.99 -8.11 18.93
CA TYR A 724 -5.81 -7.37 17.66
C TYR A 724 -4.60 -7.88 16.86
N THR A 725 -3.47 -8.16 17.51
CA THR A 725 -2.28 -8.72 16.84
C THR A 725 -2.57 -10.10 16.27
N ARG A 726 -3.29 -10.95 17.02
CA ARG A 726 -3.80 -12.24 16.51
C ARG A 726 -4.62 -12.08 15.25
N ALA A 727 -5.54 -11.12 15.25
CA ALA A 727 -6.38 -10.86 14.09
C ALA A 727 -5.58 -10.33 12.88
N LEU A 728 -4.65 -9.40 13.11
CA LEU A 728 -3.74 -8.88 12.08
C LEU A 728 -2.91 -10.01 11.44
N LEU A 729 -2.29 -10.87 12.25
CA LEU A 729 -1.48 -11.99 11.76
C LEU A 729 -2.33 -13.02 11.00
N SER A 730 -3.53 -13.34 11.49
CA SER A 730 -4.44 -14.28 10.82
C SER A 730 -4.99 -13.77 9.47
N ALA A 731 -4.89 -12.46 9.22
CA ALA A 731 -5.33 -11.82 7.99
C ALA A 731 -4.24 -11.76 6.90
N ILE A 732 -3.00 -12.18 7.20
CA ILE A 732 -1.92 -12.24 6.22
C ILE A 732 -2.22 -13.38 5.23
N PRO A 733 -2.23 -13.12 3.91
CA PRO A 733 -2.36 -14.18 2.92
C PRO A 733 -1.14 -15.12 2.95
N GLU A 734 -1.38 -16.43 3.05
CA GLU A 734 -0.31 -17.42 3.03
C GLU A 734 -0.02 -17.86 1.58
N PRO A 735 1.24 -17.81 1.11
CA PRO A 735 1.62 -18.24 -0.24
C PRO A 735 1.70 -19.78 -0.38
N ASP A 736 0.83 -20.51 0.33
CA ASP A 736 0.63 -21.95 0.23
C ASP A 736 -0.87 -22.21 -0.03
N PRO A 737 -1.24 -22.69 -1.23
CA PRO A 737 -2.64 -22.96 -1.55
C PRO A 737 -3.25 -24.13 -0.77
N SER A 738 -2.44 -24.85 0.02
CA SER A 738 -2.89 -25.94 0.90
C SER A 738 -3.02 -25.53 2.37
N ALA A 739 -2.71 -24.27 2.71
CA ALA A 739 -2.89 -23.72 4.05
C ALA A 739 -4.38 -23.69 4.46
N ASP A 740 -4.64 -23.89 5.75
CA ASP A 740 -6.00 -23.84 6.29
C ASP A 740 -6.37 -22.39 6.62
N THR A 741 -7.33 -21.83 5.88
CA THR A 741 -7.84 -20.47 6.12
C THR A 741 -8.95 -20.42 7.17
N GLY A 742 -9.39 -21.56 7.71
CA GLY A 742 -10.51 -21.66 8.65
C GLY A 742 -10.27 -21.03 10.02
N ASP A 743 -9.01 -20.77 10.39
CA ASP A 743 -8.64 -20.13 11.66
C ASP A 743 -8.54 -18.58 11.55
N ARG A 744 -8.89 -17.99 10.40
CA ARG A 744 -8.84 -16.54 10.18
C ARG A 744 -9.83 -15.79 11.09
N ILE A 745 -9.35 -14.73 11.74
CA ILE A 745 -10.17 -13.86 12.59
C ILE A 745 -10.58 -12.63 11.78
N ILE A 746 -11.82 -12.61 11.28
CA ILE A 746 -12.37 -11.44 10.59
C ILE A 746 -12.83 -10.40 11.62
N LEU A 747 -12.19 -9.23 11.62
CA LEU A 747 -12.59 -8.12 12.49
C LEU A 747 -13.82 -7.40 11.91
N GLU A 748 -14.98 -7.57 12.52
CA GLU A 748 -16.19 -6.88 12.09
C GLU A 748 -16.17 -5.37 12.39
N GLY A 749 -16.75 -4.59 11.47
CA GLY A 749 -16.89 -3.13 11.58
C GLY A 749 -15.62 -2.32 11.30
N ASP A 750 -15.79 -1.03 11.03
CA ASP A 750 -14.70 -0.10 10.75
C ASP A 750 -13.92 0.33 11.99
N VAL A 751 -12.68 0.76 11.76
CA VAL A 751 -11.85 1.41 12.78
C VAL A 751 -12.58 2.64 13.36
N PRO A 752 -12.72 2.74 14.70
CA PRO A 752 -13.34 3.90 15.33
C PRO A 752 -12.63 5.22 14.96
N SER A 753 -13.38 6.32 14.99
CA SER A 753 -12.82 7.64 14.70
C SER A 753 -11.78 8.06 15.78
N PRO A 754 -10.57 8.48 15.39
CA PRO A 754 -9.58 9.02 16.34
C PRO A 754 -9.99 10.36 16.97
N ILE A 755 -11.10 10.96 16.52
CA ILE A 755 -11.67 12.18 17.12
C ILE A 755 -12.32 11.86 18.47
N ASN A 756 -13.01 10.72 18.54
CA ASN A 756 -13.72 10.25 19.73
C ASN A 756 -13.38 8.78 19.97
N PRO A 757 -12.13 8.48 20.39
CA PRO A 757 -11.71 7.11 20.61
C PRO A 757 -12.55 6.44 21.71
N PRO A 758 -12.77 5.12 21.65
CA PRO A 758 -13.51 4.41 22.68
C PRO A 758 -12.90 4.58 24.07
N SER A 759 -13.73 4.67 25.11
CA SER A 759 -13.25 4.69 26.50
C SER A 759 -12.60 3.37 26.91
N GLY A 760 -11.63 3.42 27.82
CA GLY A 760 -10.93 2.22 28.28
C GLY A 760 -9.97 1.70 27.21
N CYS A 761 -10.05 0.41 26.89
CA CYS A 761 -9.33 -0.19 25.77
C CYS A 761 -9.90 0.31 24.44
N HIS A 762 -9.07 0.95 23.61
CA HIS A 762 -9.46 1.46 22.29
C HIS A 762 -9.97 0.35 21.36
N PHE A 763 -9.47 -0.88 21.49
CA PHE A 763 -9.86 -2.02 20.66
C PHE A 763 -11.17 -2.70 21.09
N ARG A 764 -11.76 -2.33 22.24
CA ARG A 764 -12.92 -3.05 22.83
C ARG A 764 -14.13 -3.17 21.91
N THR A 765 -14.31 -2.23 20.99
CA THR A 765 -15.45 -2.19 20.08
C THR A 765 -15.32 -3.18 18.92
N ARG A 766 -14.14 -3.77 18.71
CA ARG A 766 -13.86 -4.76 17.66
C ARG A 766 -13.21 -6.04 18.22
N CYS A 767 -12.96 -6.09 19.52
CA CYS A 767 -12.31 -7.23 20.16
C CYS A 767 -13.25 -8.45 20.23
N PRO A 768 -12.91 -9.59 19.60
CA PRO A 768 -13.71 -10.81 19.71
C PRO A 768 -13.68 -11.38 21.14
N GLN A 769 -12.68 -11.01 21.94
CA GLN A 769 -12.46 -11.48 23.32
C GLN A 769 -12.77 -10.38 24.36
N VAL A 770 -13.69 -9.44 24.06
CA VAL A 770 -14.14 -8.43 25.03
C VAL A 770 -14.67 -9.09 26.31
N ILE A 771 -14.17 -8.65 27.47
CA ILE A 771 -14.37 -9.38 28.74
C ILE A 771 -15.75 -9.05 29.33
N PRO A 772 -16.65 -10.05 29.50
CA PRO A 772 -17.92 -9.82 30.18
C PRO A 772 -17.75 -9.57 31.68
N PRO A 773 -18.73 -8.92 32.34
CA PRO A 773 -18.72 -8.78 33.80
C PRO A 773 -18.70 -10.15 34.50
N GLU A 774 -17.93 -10.28 35.60
CA GLU A 774 -17.76 -11.54 36.33
C GLU A 774 -19.08 -12.17 36.83
N ASP A 775 -20.13 -11.36 37.01
CA ASP A 775 -21.44 -11.78 37.51
C ASP A 775 -22.41 -12.22 36.40
N ILE A 776 -21.95 -12.30 35.14
CA ILE A 776 -22.75 -12.70 33.98
C ILE A 776 -22.18 -13.96 33.35
N ASP A 777 -23.02 -15.00 33.31
CA ASP A 777 -22.80 -16.20 32.51
C ASP A 777 -23.40 -15.96 31.11
N ILE A 778 -22.54 -15.68 30.14
CA ILE A 778 -22.88 -15.39 28.75
C ILE A 778 -21.79 -15.93 27.83
N GLU A 779 -22.18 -16.53 26.72
CA GLU A 779 -21.24 -16.97 25.68
C GLU A 779 -20.61 -15.75 24.99
N GLN A 780 -19.36 -15.87 24.56
CA GLN A 780 -18.57 -14.75 24.06
C GLN A 780 -19.22 -14.09 22.82
N GLU A 781 -19.72 -14.89 21.89
CA GLU A 781 -20.43 -14.43 20.68
C GLU A 781 -21.70 -13.66 21.05
N ALA A 782 -22.52 -14.21 21.95
CA ALA A 782 -23.73 -13.55 22.43
C ALA A 782 -23.44 -12.24 23.17
N TYR A 783 -22.35 -12.17 23.93
CA TYR A 783 -21.93 -10.93 24.59
C TYR A 783 -21.47 -9.88 23.58
N ARG A 784 -20.74 -10.29 22.54
CA ARG A 784 -20.29 -9.40 21.46
C ARG A 784 -21.49 -8.75 20.75
N GLU A 785 -22.51 -9.53 20.38
CA GLU A 785 -23.73 -9.02 19.75
C GLU A 785 -24.47 -8.01 20.65
N VAL A 786 -24.55 -8.27 21.96
CA VAL A 786 -25.14 -7.33 22.93
C VAL A 786 -24.34 -6.02 22.98
N MET A 787 -23.01 -6.09 22.89
CA MET A 787 -22.16 -4.90 22.85
C MET A 787 -22.31 -4.12 21.53
N ASP A 788 -22.52 -4.79 20.40
CA ASP A 788 -22.83 -4.13 19.12
C ASP A 788 -24.19 -3.45 19.14
N LEU A 789 -25.20 -4.13 19.65
CA LEU A 789 -26.53 -3.55 19.84
C LEU A 789 -26.45 -2.29 20.71
N ARG A 790 -25.68 -2.34 21.81
CA ARG A 790 -25.47 -1.20 22.68
C ARG A 790 -24.79 -0.03 21.97
N GLN A 791 -23.74 -0.29 21.18
CA GLN A 791 -23.07 0.76 20.39
C GLN A 791 -24.02 1.42 19.39
N ARG A 792 -24.92 0.63 18.75
CA ARG A 792 -25.95 1.16 17.86
C ARG A 792 -26.95 2.06 18.60
N ILE A 793 -27.36 1.67 19.80
CA ILE A 793 -28.22 2.47 20.68
C ILE A 793 -27.53 3.78 21.07
N GLU A 794 -26.26 3.73 21.46
CA GLU A 794 -25.48 4.93 21.84
C GLU A 794 -25.30 5.93 20.68
N ARG A 795 -25.35 5.44 19.44
CA ARG A 795 -25.26 6.27 18.23
C ARG A 795 -26.63 6.71 17.69
N GLU A 796 -27.73 6.25 18.29
CA GLU A 796 -29.11 6.49 17.82
C GLU A 796 -29.36 5.96 16.39
N THR A 797 -28.81 4.78 16.08
CA THR A 797 -28.74 4.25 14.69
C THR A 797 -29.65 3.06 14.40
N LEU A 798 -30.45 2.63 15.38
CA LEU A 798 -31.41 1.53 15.17
C LEU A 798 -32.62 2.03 14.37
N ASP A 799 -32.95 1.32 13.29
CA ASP A 799 -34.16 1.60 12.53
C ASP A 799 -35.40 1.08 13.27
N THR A 800 -36.20 2.00 13.80
CA THR A 800 -37.46 1.69 14.51
C THR A 800 -38.68 1.71 13.59
N SER A 801 -38.50 1.98 12.30
CA SER A 801 -39.58 2.21 11.34
C SER A 801 -40.13 0.96 10.64
N VAL A 802 -39.64 -0.23 11.00
CA VAL A 802 -39.99 -1.49 10.35
C VAL A 802 -41.46 -1.88 10.63
N ALA A 803 -42.26 -1.96 9.56
CA ALA A 803 -43.60 -2.54 9.61
C ALA A 803 -43.52 -4.07 9.61
N PRO A 804 -44.41 -4.80 10.31
CA PRO A 804 -44.33 -6.25 10.37
C PRO A 804 -44.53 -6.86 8.98
N ASP A 805 -43.52 -7.57 8.48
CA ASP A 805 -43.64 -8.42 7.31
C ASP A 805 -44.60 -9.57 7.61
N GLY A 806 -45.83 -9.43 7.13
CA GLY A 806 -46.79 -10.51 7.09
C GLY A 806 -46.32 -11.55 6.08
N ALA A 807 -45.68 -12.62 6.57
CA ALA A 807 -45.42 -13.82 5.79
C ALA A 807 -46.72 -14.31 5.13
N SER A 808 -46.83 -14.15 3.81
CA SER A 808 -47.91 -14.72 3.00
C SER A 808 -47.39 -15.97 2.29
N ILE A 809 -47.70 -17.13 2.87
CA ILE A 809 -47.72 -18.40 2.14
C ILE A 809 -49.18 -18.61 1.70
N ASP A 810 -49.33 -18.88 0.40
CA ASP A 810 -50.54 -19.20 -0.37
C ASP A 810 -51.44 -18.01 -0.78
N GLY A 811 -51.45 -17.79 -2.10
CA GLY A 811 -52.02 -16.60 -2.74
C GLY A 811 -53.54 -16.53 -2.80
N GLU A 812 -54.03 -15.33 -2.53
CA GLU A 812 -55.15 -14.63 -3.18
C GLU A 812 -55.00 -13.13 -2.83
N PRO A 813 -55.30 -12.17 -3.74
CA PRO A 813 -55.16 -10.75 -3.44
C PRO A 813 -56.35 -10.28 -2.60
N GLU A 814 -56.15 -10.00 -1.32
CA GLU A 814 -57.14 -9.28 -0.52
C GLU A 814 -57.06 -7.76 -0.75
N GLU A 815 -58.23 -7.12 -0.76
CA GLU A 815 -58.40 -5.67 -0.92
C GLU A 815 -57.66 -4.89 0.18
N PRO A 816 -57.18 -3.66 -0.11
CA PRO A 816 -56.43 -2.87 0.86
C PRO A 816 -57.31 -2.60 2.09
N ALA A 817 -56.83 -3.05 3.24
CA ALA A 817 -57.48 -2.81 4.53
C ALA A 817 -57.70 -1.31 4.71
N THR A 818 -58.97 -0.92 4.72
CA THR A 818 -59.39 0.42 5.10
C THR A 818 -58.93 0.72 6.52
N VAL A 819 -58.18 1.80 6.68
CA VAL A 819 -57.83 2.40 7.97
C VAL A 819 -59.10 2.58 8.81
N SER A 820 -59.27 1.74 9.84
CA SER A 820 -60.25 1.96 10.90
C SER A 820 -59.84 3.20 11.71
N ALA A 821 -60.83 3.97 12.14
CA ALA A 821 -60.68 5.28 12.79
C ALA A 821 -60.22 5.20 14.26
N ASP A 822 -59.47 4.15 14.60
CA ASP A 822 -59.03 3.80 15.93
C ASP A 822 -57.54 3.49 15.74
N GLY A 823 -56.66 4.48 15.96
CA GLY A 823 -55.22 4.36 15.69
C GLY A 823 -54.63 3.06 16.25
N GLY A 824 -54.25 2.16 15.34
CA GLY A 824 -53.62 0.90 15.67
C GLY A 824 -52.19 1.17 16.09
N VAL A 825 -51.94 1.04 17.40
CA VAL A 825 -50.61 0.93 18.01
C VAL A 825 -49.90 -0.23 17.33
N THR A 826 -48.78 0.01 16.65
CA THR A 826 -47.78 -1.02 16.37
C THR A 826 -47.55 -1.76 17.68
N ASP A 827 -47.77 -3.08 17.71
CA ASP A 827 -47.65 -3.87 18.93
C ASP A 827 -46.21 -3.72 19.44
N ARG A 828 -46.03 -2.91 20.48
CA ARG A 828 -44.70 -2.49 20.99
C ARG A 828 -43.80 -3.69 21.22
N ASP A 829 -44.39 -4.77 21.73
CA ASP A 829 -43.68 -6.01 22.01
C ASP A 829 -43.25 -6.72 20.71
N ALA A 830 -44.00 -6.59 19.62
CA ALA A 830 -43.62 -7.14 18.31
C ALA A 830 -42.44 -6.39 17.66
N VAL A 831 -42.41 -5.05 17.80
CA VAL A 831 -41.26 -4.25 17.31
C VAL A 831 -40.00 -4.57 18.11
N VAL A 832 -40.12 -4.72 19.43
CA VAL A 832 -39.00 -5.14 20.29
C VAL A 832 -38.52 -6.56 19.94
N GLU A 833 -39.43 -7.50 19.71
CA GLU A 833 -39.10 -8.87 19.31
C GLU A 833 -38.32 -8.87 17.99
N GLN A 834 -38.78 -8.09 17.00
CA GLN A 834 -38.15 -7.97 15.69
C GLN A 834 -36.77 -7.31 15.76
N LEU A 835 -36.63 -6.19 16.48
CA LEU A 835 -35.34 -5.53 16.70
C LEU A 835 -34.34 -6.45 17.40
N ARG A 836 -34.81 -7.32 18.29
CA ARG A 836 -33.95 -8.30 18.93
C ARG A 836 -33.52 -9.39 17.95
N GLU A 837 -34.45 -9.94 17.17
CA GLU A 837 -34.16 -10.97 16.17
C GLU A 837 -33.27 -10.47 15.03
N SER A 838 -33.33 -9.18 14.69
CA SER A 838 -32.47 -8.58 13.66
C SER A 838 -31.04 -8.30 14.13
N HIS A 839 -30.79 -8.26 15.44
CA HIS A 839 -29.49 -7.86 15.99
C HIS A 839 -28.85 -8.88 16.93
N LEU A 840 -29.58 -9.91 17.36
CA LEU A 840 -29.07 -10.99 18.20
C LEU A 840 -29.42 -12.32 17.55
N SER A 841 -28.43 -13.03 17.03
CA SER A 841 -28.59 -14.38 16.51
C SER A 841 -28.41 -15.44 17.60
N HIS A 842 -27.68 -15.11 18.67
CA HIS A 842 -27.38 -16.02 19.77
C HIS A 842 -28.41 -15.96 20.89
N THR A 843 -28.60 -17.10 21.59
CA THR A 843 -29.62 -17.20 22.63
C THR A 843 -29.13 -16.63 23.96
N LEU A 844 -29.83 -15.63 24.48
CA LEU A 844 -29.56 -15.07 25.80
C LEU A 844 -30.28 -15.84 26.91
N SER A 845 -29.68 -15.86 28.11
CA SER A 845 -30.36 -16.31 29.32
C SER A 845 -31.63 -15.48 29.58
N PRO A 846 -32.66 -16.02 30.26
CA PRO A 846 -33.91 -15.29 30.49
C PRO A 846 -33.72 -13.93 31.18
N ASP A 847 -32.76 -13.84 32.10
CA ASP A 847 -32.46 -12.60 32.82
C ASP A 847 -31.78 -11.56 31.91
N ASN A 848 -30.82 -11.98 31.09
CA ASN A 848 -30.13 -11.10 30.15
C ASN A 848 -31.07 -10.64 29.02
N ARG A 849 -31.89 -11.55 28.48
CA ARG A 849 -32.93 -11.24 27.49
C ARG A 849 -33.89 -10.17 28.03
N ALA A 850 -34.35 -10.30 29.28
CA ALA A 850 -35.25 -9.33 29.89
C ALA A 850 -34.63 -7.93 30.12
N VAL A 851 -33.30 -7.82 30.14
CA VAL A 851 -32.61 -6.52 30.16
C VAL A 851 -32.56 -5.93 28.75
N VAL A 852 -32.20 -6.74 27.75
CA VAL A 852 -32.16 -6.30 26.34
C VAL A 852 -33.54 -5.87 25.84
N ASP A 853 -34.58 -6.68 26.09
CA ASP A 853 -35.97 -6.33 25.72
C ASP A 853 -36.43 -5.01 26.35
N ARG A 854 -35.94 -4.70 27.56
CA ARG A 854 -36.25 -3.43 28.24
C ARG A 854 -35.55 -2.26 27.59
N ALA A 855 -34.27 -2.42 27.24
CA ALA A 855 -33.51 -1.40 26.53
C ALA A 855 -34.11 -1.11 25.15
N LEU A 856 -34.41 -2.14 24.36
CA LEU A 856 -35.12 -2.00 23.08
C LEU A 856 -36.49 -1.34 23.25
N GLY A 857 -37.20 -1.65 24.33
CA GLY A 857 -38.45 -0.97 24.68
C GLY A 857 -38.25 0.55 24.84
N HIS A 858 -37.16 0.99 25.48
CA HIS A 858 -36.82 2.41 25.59
C HIS A 858 -36.44 3.03 24.24
N VAL A 859 -35.75 2.29 23.35
CA VAL A 859 -35.47 2.73 21.98
C VAL A 859 -36.78 2.99 21.20
N VAL A 860 -37.74 2.07 21.30
CA VAL A 860 -39.08 2.24 20.67
C VAL A 860 -39.83 3.44 21.24
N ASP A 861 -39.57 3.78 22.50
CA ASP A 861 -40.14 4.93 23.19
C ASP A 861 -39.33 6.25 22.95
N ASP A 862 -38.32 6.23 22.06
CA ASP A 862 -37.39 7.33 21.72
C ASP A 862 -36.55 7.82 22.94
N GLU A 863 -36.29 6.92 23.89
CA GLU A 863 -35.52 7.15 25.12
C GLU A 863 -34.12 6.52 25.03
N TRP A 864 -33.34 6.90 24.02
CA TRP A 864 -32.02 6.32 23.68
C TRP A 864 -31.00 6.34 24.83
N ASP A 865 -30.86 7.46 25.53
CA ASP A 865 -29.97 7.58 26.70
C ASP A 865 -30.33 6.54 27.78
N THR A 866 -31.63 6.36 28.04
CA THR A 866 -32.11 5.40 29.03
C THR A 866 -31.86 3.96 28.58
N ALA A 867 -32.07 3.68 27.28
CA ALA A 867 -31.78 2.37 26.70
C ALA A 867 -30.29 2.01 26.85
N SER A 868 -29.40 2.96 26.54
CA SER A 868 -27.95 2.79 26.70
C SER A 868 -27.57 2.54 28.17
N GLU A 869 -28.10 3.35 29.10
CA GLU A 869 -27.85 3.18 30.54
C GLU A 869 -28.30 1.80 31.04
N VAL A 870 -29.47 1.31 30.61
CA VAL A 870 -29.98 -0.02 31.00
C VAL A 870 -29.04 -1.15 30.56
N LEU A 871 -28.51 -1.08 29.34
CA LEU A 871 -27.53 -2.07 28.87
C LEU A 871 -26.20 -1.91 29.59
N ARG A 872 -25.73 -0.68 29.80
CA ARG A 872 -24.48 -0.40 30.50
C ARG A 872 -24.48 -0.94 31.92
N GLU A 873 -25.55 -0.72 32.69
CA GLU A 873 -25.65 -1.19 34.08
C GLU A 873 -25.48 -2.71 34.21
N ARG A 874 -25.90 -3.48 33.19
CA ARG A 874 -25.76 -4.94 33.19
C ARG A 874 -24.48 -5.40 32.52
N PHE A 875 -24.15 -4.88 31.35
CA PHE A 875 -23.18 -5.46 30.43
C PHE A 875 -21.84 -4.69 30.33
N GLU A 876 -21.57 -3.68 31.16
CA GLU A 876 -20.32 -2.90 31.10
C GLU A 876 -19.05 -3.76 31.30
N SER A 877 -18.26 -3.86 30.24
CA SER A 877 -17.00 -4.61 30.23
C SER A 877 -15.94 -3.96 31.12
N VAL A 878 -14.99 -4.75 31.62
CA VAL A 878 -13.74 -4.21 32.22
C VAL A 878 -12.97 -3.39 31.18
N CYS A 879 -12.94 -3.85 29.93
CA CYS A 879 -12.30 -3.17 28.81
C CYS A 879 -12.90 -1.80 28.50
N GLU A 880 -14.12 -1.51 28.95
CA GLU A 880 -14.77 -0.21 28.79
C GLU A 880 -14.45 0.77 29.93
N ARG A 881 -14.22 0.24 31.13
CA ARG A 881 -13.99 1.02 32.35
C ARG A 881 -12.55 1.49 32.47
N ASP A 882 -11.62 0.58 32.21
CA ASP A 882 -10.20 0.76 32.49
C ASP A 882 -9.40 0.64 31.18
N ALA A 883 -8.45 1.55 30.98
CA ALA A 883 -7.50 1.46 29.87
C ALA A 883 -6.37 0.50 30.29
N PRO A 884 -6.08 -0.55 29.51
CA PRO A 884 -4.91 -1.37 29.77
C PRO A 884 -3.63 -0.56 29.46
N THR A 885 -2.57 -0.81 30.20
CA THR A 885 -1.26 -0.16 29.98
C THR A 885 -0.27 -1.16 29.41
N LEU A 886 0.61 -0.70 28.53
CA LEU A 886 1.72 -1.51 28.06
C LEU A 886 2.65 -1.81 29.26
N GLY A 887 2.87 -3.09 29.56
CA GLY A 887 3.74 -3.52 30.65
C GLY A 887 5.23 -3.23 30.38
N THR A 888 6.10 -3.64 31.29
CA THR A 888 7.58 -3.53 31.13
C THR A 888 8.27 -4.87 30.99
N ASP A 889 7.52 -5.94 30.72
CA ASP A 889 8.07 -7.26 30.45
C ASP A 889 8.83 -7.29 29.11
N GLU A 890 9.47 -8.41 28.76
CA GLU A 890 10.17 -8.56 27.47
C GLU A 890 9.19 -8.57 26.27
N HIS A 891 7.97 -9.07 26.48
CA HIS A 891 6.88 -9.10 25.50
C HIS A 891 5.61 -8.47 26.09
N PRO A 892 5.58 -7.13 26.24
CA PRO A 892 4.45 -6.45 26.85
C PRO A 892 3.29 -6.33 25.88
N ALA A 893 2.07 -6.55 26.39
CA ALA A 893 0.84 -6.30 25.65
C ALA A 893 -0.19 -5.60 26.54
N ALA A 894 -0.79 -4.53 26.03
CA ALA A 894 -1.81 -3.73 26.72
C ALA A 894 -3.17 -4.43 26.64
N CYS A 895 -3.34 -5.55 27.35
CA CYS A 895 -4.58 -6.32 27.36
C CYS A 895 -4.97 -6.81 28.76
N HIS A 896 -6.22 -6.60 29.17
CA HIS A 896 -6.77 -7.10 30.43
C HIS A 896 -6.90 -8.64 30.52
N LEU A 897 -6.68 -9.37 29.42
CA LEU A 897 -6.64 -10.84 29.42
C LEU A 897 -5.31 -11.38 29.97
N LEU A 898 -4.30 -10.53 30.03
CA LEU A 898 -2.96 -10.85 30.49
C LEU A 898 -2.86 -10.28 31.90
N ASP A 899 -3.26 -11.06 32.90
CA ASP A 899 -3.10 -10.68 34.30
C ASP A 899 -1.61 -10.53 34.66
N ASP A 900 -1.24 -9.45 35.37
CA ASP A 900 0.06 -9.22 36.04
C ASP A 900 0.44 -10.31 37.07
#